data_AF-A0A183I0B0-F1
#
_entry.id   AF-A0A183I0B0-F1
#
_cell.length_a   1.000
_cell.length_b   1.000
_cell.length_c   1.000
_cell.angle_alpha   90.00
_cell.angle_beta   90.00
_cell.angle_gamma   90.00
#
_symmetry.space_group_name_H-M   'P 1'
#
loop_
_entity.id
_entity.type
_entity.pdbx_description
1 polymer ?
#
loop_
_entity_poly.entity_id
_entity_poly.type
_entity_poly.pdbx_seq_one_letter_code
_entity_poly.pdbx_strand_id
1 'polypeptide(L)'
;MLADEKAVPPYEKYQPHVPPGISHAFATAAFRFPHTIIPPALLFRKRANGKCEFRDEIGGYPALRLCQNWWNAQDIVQEYSVDEIVLGMASQIAENEDFIIVEDLRDFVFGPMHFTRLDVVSSSIMRGRDNGLPPYNELRQSYNLPVKDWTTINPVMYKERPEMFDELEKLYDGDISKLDAYVGGMLETNTEGPGELFKTIILDQFLRLRDGDRFWFENIWNGMFTEEEIEKIHSITLRDIIRQTTFIDEHELQENVFVWQAGDPCGQPFQVNSSGLEQCIPFMRFDHFTGNEVTFIFSCIALCVIPLICIGIGYMLIQKRKKMGGDMELCFKKVFLENTDLGHAKTEIAKKNNEKEKLHLSAIEWINKNYCRSVILIVDVTPLIRLEKPSGDLLRCLDLSDVNFINVAVSYPNSCTNPFVMISLPKHYDLVIRLNSEYQCAQFLHVLSNILNRTGKQLIIRRCPNSYIVETAETSERRQEKLDHFFREAYAKSFNIPQLSGDSSVVTCGSISEEVLGMTVTKAEMAEALGMRENDLFVERMFACMAKKDPNHVTFLKFLDVIVRFAKGSLHDKLGLLFDMCDREGQGKVHKKEFCDFVKSLNVTAGVKIEESVQDGIINRVLQRSGISVDSEFLSYKDFEAIFSNVDDVRHPLGVHMRGAKLKINLDETESMNSFAIRNEETGCTYISWYLWIISYLETYRQHIVIIFLFTAINLLLFFERFWHYRYETEHRDLRRVMGVGIAITRGAAASLSFCLGLVLPTVCQNIITLLRETPLREYLPFDSAITFHKIVGIVAGFWAAVHSVGHCVNFYHVATQSQDGLQCLFQEAVFGSNFLPSISYWLYGTITGITGILLVAIMSIIYVFSTPAVMKEAYHAFKITHLLTILLYALTVLHGLPKLLDSPKFLYYVAGPISLFVIDRIIGMRQQYKRLQILSGTILPSGMLFRKFANLTGILCIMEGELGVVYFIWVCSTHKNYEWFIEVLQNVEALDKENLLEMHIFVTQFFHKFDLRTTMLYICEKHFRSDSNGRSMFTGLHAVNHFGRPNFEALFKFVQNKHRNIREIGIFSCGPNSINKEIGRACREANKIRSAASFYHRFETF
;
A
#
# COMPACT_ATOMS: atom_id res chain seq x y z
N MET A 1 -22.81 -37.08 66.69
CA MET A 1 -22.88 -38.23 65.75
C MET A 1 -21.57 -39.00 65.62
N LEU A 2 -20.42 -38.37 65.34
CA LEU A 2 -19.12 -39.07 65.23
C LEU A 2 -18.56 -39.59 66.57
N ALA A 3 -19.19 -39.24 67.69
CA ALA A 3 -18.88 -39.73 69.04
C ALA A 3 -19.85 -40.83 69.53
N ASP A 4 -20.85 -41.21 68.73
CA ASP A 4 -21.76 -42.31 69.07
C ASP A 4 -21.23 -43.58 68.40
N GLU A 5 -20.51 -44.40 69.17
CA GLU A 5 -19.94 -45.68 68.70
C GLU A 5 -21.00 -46.63 68.12
N LYS A 6 -22.29 -46.42 68.42
CA LYS A 6 -23.39 -47.23 67.88
C LYS A 6 -23.89 -46.75 66.52
N ALA A 7 -23.47 -45.57 66.06
CA ALA A 7 -23.97 -44.98 64.82
C ALA A 7 -23.25 -45.50 63.56
N VAL A 8 -22.02 -46.03 63.70
CA VAL A 8 -21.23 -46.58 62.59
C VAL A 8 -21.16 -48.10 62.74
N PRO A 9 -21.62 -48.90 61.75
CA PRO A 9 -21.48 -50.36 61.81
C PRO A 9 -20.00 -50.76 61.86
N PRO A 10 -19.63 -51.84 62.56
CA PRO A 10 -18.25 -52.33 62.59
C PRO A 10 -17.75 -52.67 61.19
N TYR A 11 -16.45 -52.54 60.96
CA TYR A 11 -15.83 -52.92 59.70
C TYR A 11 -15.78 -54.44 59.57
N GLU A 12 -16.29 -54.97 58.45
CA GLU A 12 -16.29 -56.41 58.20
C GLU A 12 -15.12 -56.85 57.30
N LYS A 13 -14.97 -56.17 56.16
CA LYS A 13 -13.96 -56.46 55.13
C LYS A 13 -13.95 -55.38 54.05
N TYR A 14 -12.87 -55.37 53.26
CA TYR A 14 -12.78 -54.58 52.05
C TYR A 14 -13.76 -55.07 50.97
N GLN A 15 -14.51 -54.13 50.38
CA GLN A 15 -15.51 -54.36 49.35
C GLN A 15 -15.07 -53.74 48.02
N PRO A 16 -14.44 -54.51 47.11
CA PRO A 16 -13.88 -53.97 45.86
C PRO A 16 -14.92 -53.45 44.86
N HIS A 17 -16.19 -53.78 45.06
CA HIS A 17 -17.30 -53.37 44.16
C HIS A 17 -18.02 -52.10 44.64
N VAL A 18 -17.72 -51.62 45.85
CA VAL A 18 -18.28 -50.37 46.37
C VAL A 18 -17.48 -49.20 45.80
N PRO A 19 -18.12 -48.22 45.13
CA PRO A 19 -17.42 -47.04 44.62
C PRO A 19 -17.15 -46.03 45.76
N PRO A 20 -15.88 -45.77 46.13
CA PRO A 20 -15.54 -44.82 47.20
C PRO A 20 -15.56 -43.36 46.73
N GLY A 21 -15.91 -43.10 45.46
CA GLY A 21 -15.98 -41.76 44.89
C GLY A 21 -16.87 -40.83 45.72
N ILE A 22 -16.42 -39.58 45.89
CA ILE A 22 -17.18 -38.56 46.61
C ILE A 22 -18.43 -38.20 45.80
N SER A 23 -19.60 -38.34 46.40
CA SER A 23 -20.86 -37.95 45.78
C SER A 23 -20.98 -36.42 45.71
N HIS A 24 -21.65 -35.92 44.67
CA HIS A 24 -21.93 -34.48 44.56
C HIS A 24 -22.76 -33.97 45.75
N ALA A 25 -23.71 -34.77 46.25
CA ALA A 25 -24.54 -34.45 47.40
C ALA A 25 -23.70 -34.25 48.68
N PHE A 26 -22.68 -35.08 48.88
CA PHE A 26 -21.72 -34.91 49.97
C PHE A 26 -20.86 -33.66 49.79
N ALA A 27 -20.18 -33.51 48.65
CA ALA A 27 -19.19 -32.45 48.44
C ALA A 27 -19.77 -31.03 48.40
N THR A 28 -21.00 -30.88 47.91
CA THR A 28 -21.58 -29.56 47.61
C THR A 28 -22.72 -29.16 48.54
N ALA A 29 -23.35 -30.09 49.25
CA ALA A 29 -24.40 -29.80 50.21
C ALA A 29 -24.06 -30.31 51.63
N ALA A 30 -24.04 -31.63 51.85
CA ALA A 30 -24.02 -32.18 53.21
C ALA A 30 -22.73 -31.86 53.97
N PHE A 31 -21.54 -32.01 53.37
CA PHE A 31 -20.27 -31.72 54.04
C PHE A 31 -19.93 -30.22 54.12
N ARG A 32 -20.91 -29.36 53.77
CA ARG A 32 -20.87 -27.91 54.02
C ARG A 32 -21.60 -27.51 55.30
N PHE A 33 -22.31 -28.45 55.96
CA PHE A 33 -22.91 -28.21 57.27
C PHE A 33 -21.92 -27.62 58.31
N PRO A 34 -20.60 -27.95 58.32
CA PRO A 34 -19.69 -27.39 59.32
C PRO A 34 -19.54 -25.87 59.24
N HIS A 35 -20.04 -25.21 58.19
CA HIS A 35 -20.08 -23.75 58.15
C HIS A 35 -20.89 -23.12 59.29
N THR A 36 -21.87 -23.83 59.87
CA THR A 36 -22.68 -23.31 61.00
C THR A 36 -21.92 -23.29 62.31
N ILE A 37 -20.93 -24.17 62.49
CA ILE A 37 -20.22 -24.32 63.77
C ILE A 37 -18.95 -23.45 63.85
N ILE A 38 -18.64 -22.69 62.80
CA ILE A 38 -17.43 -21.86 62.77
C ILE A 38 -17.66 -20.59 63.60
N PRO A 39 -16.81 -20.32 64.63
CA PRO A 39 -16.94 -19.11 65.45
C PRO A 39 -16.45 -17.85 64.72
N PRO A 40 -16.90 -16.65 65.12
CA PRO A 40 -16.47 -15.41 64.47
C PRO A 40 -15.01 -15.01 64.80
N ALA A 41 -14.46 -15.53 65.90
CA ALA A 41 -13.06 -15.33 66.29
C ALA A 41 -12.50 -16.51 67.10
N LEU A 42 -11.17 -16.57 67.18
CA LEU A 42 -10.42 -17.60 67.91
C LEU A 42 -9.82 -17.03 69.20
N LEU A 43 -9.97 -17.76 70.30
CA LEU A 43 -9.29 -17.49 71.56
C LEU A 43 -7.94 -18.20 71.59
N PHE A 44 -6.92 -17.55 72.14
CA PHE A 44 -5.60 -18.18 72.36
C PHE A 44 -5.36 -18.40 73.84
N ARG A 45 -4.85 -19.58 74.16
CA ARG A 45 -4.58 -20.00 75.54
C ARG A 45 -3.07 -20.09 75.75
N LYS A 46 -2.54 -19.34 76.72
CA LYS A 46 -1.11 -19.32 77.01
C LYS A 46 -0.67 -20.67 77.58
N ARG A 47 0.57 -21.05 77.26
CA ARG A 47 1.24 -22.18 77.92
C ARG A 47 1.78 -21.71 79.27
N ALA A 48 1.14 -22.15 80.36
CA ALA A 48 1.47 -21.72 81.71
C ALA A 48 1.56 -22.89 82.71
N ASN A 49 2.14 -24.02 82.28
CA ASN A 49 2.41 -25.22 83.10
C ASN A 49 1.18 -25.64 83.94
N GLY A 50 0.02 -25.81 83.29
CA GLY A 50 -1.22 -26.21 83.94
C GLY A 50 -2.09 -25.08 84.49
N LYS A 51 -1.68 -23.81 84.36
CA LYS A 51 -2.56 -22.66 84.65
C LYS A 51 -3.39 -22.31 83.41
N CYS A 52 -4.72 -22.37 83.55
CA CYS A 52 -5.68 -22.04 82.51
C CYS A 52 -5.77 -20.52 82.26
N GLU A 53 -4.77 -19.94 81.58
CA GLU A 53 -4.71 -18.50 81.27
C GLU A 53 -4.96 -18.25 79.77
N PHE A 54 -6.02 -17.51 79.45
CA PHE A 54 -6.28 -17.03 78.10
C PHE A 54 -5.58 -15.68 77.85
N ARG A 55 -5.29 -15.35 76.59
CA ARG A 55 -4.81 -14.01 76.25
C ARG A 55 -5.94 -13.00 76.35
N ASP A 56 -5.72 -11.93 77.10
CA ASP A 56 -6.67 -10.82 77.22
C ASP A 56 -6.65 -9.90 75.98
N GLU A 57 -5.52 -9.84 75.27
CA GLU A 57 -5.34 -9.04 74.07
C GLU A 57 -4.58 -9.82 72.98
N ILE A 58 -5.19 -9.90 71.80
CA ILE A 58 -4.68 -10.44 70.54
C ILE A 58 -4.90 -9.35 69.49
N GLY A 59 -3.81 -8.71 69.03
CA GLY A 59 -3.91 -7.56 68.12
C GLY A 59 -4.71 -6.36 68.67
N GLY A 60 -4.83 -6.23 70.00
CA GLY A 60 -5.62 -5.18 70.67
C GLY A 60 -7.10 -5.52 70.91
N TYR A 61 -7.52 -6.77 70.62
CA TYR A 61 -8.88 -7.29 70.81
C TYR A 61 -8.88 -8.55 71.68
N PRO A 62 -10.01 -8.94 72.30
CA PRO A 62 -10.05 -10.12 73.19
C PRO A 62 -9.96 -11.47 72.46
N ALA A 63 -10.09 -11.50 71.14
CA ALA A 63 -10.00 -12.70 70.31
C ALA A 63 -9.51 -12.35 68.89
N LEU A 64 -8.91 -13.32 68.19
CA LEU A 64 -8.46 -13.14 66.80
C LEU A 64 -9.63 -13.29 65.82
N ARG A 65 -10.03 -12.20 65.15
CA ARG A 65 -11.14 -12.20 64.20
C ARG A 65 -10.82 -13.00 62.93
N LEU A 66 -11.75 -13.85 62.47
CA LEU A 66 -11.54 -14.68 61.28
C LEU A 66 -11.54 -13.87 59.96
N CYS A 67 -12.51 -12.98 59.76
CA CYS A 67 -12.67 -12.21 58.52
C CYS A 67 -11.46 -11.36 58.13
N GLN A 68 -10.62 -11.01 59.11
CA GLN A 68 -9.40 -10.23 58.90
C GLN A 68 -8.19 -11.09 58.55
N ASN A 69 -8.20 -12.36 58.97
CA ASN A 69 -7.03 -13.23 58.96
C ASN A 69 -7.13 -14.38 57.95
N TRP A 70 -8.12 -14.36 57.05
CA TRP A 70 -8.15 -15.26 55.90
C TRP A 70 -6.84 -15.13 55.10
N TRP A 71 -6.16 -16.26 54.89
CA TRP A 71 -4.86 -16.35 54.20
C TRP A 71 -3.67 -15.65 54.90
N ASN A 72 -3.82 -15.22 56.16
CA ASN A 72 -2.71 -14.64 56.94
C ASN A 72 -2.13 -15.63 57.97
N ALA A 73 -1.54 -16.72 57.50
CA ALA A 73 -0.96 -17.73 58.39
C ALA A 73 0.41 -17.34 58.96
N GLN A 74 1.22 -16.61 58.18
CA GLN A 74 2.63 -16.36 58.51
C GLN A 74 2.78 -15.42 59.70
N ASP A 75 2.05 -14.30 59.70
CA ASP A 75 2.17 -13.28 60.75
C ASP A 75 1.62 -13.83 62.08
N ILE A 76 0.48 -14.53 62.02
CA ILE A 76 -0.18 -15.10 63.20
C ILE A 76 0.69 -16.15 63.88
N VAL A 77 1.28 -17.10 63.13
CA VAL A 77 2.12 -18.15 63.72
C VAL A 77 3.45 -17.61 64.23
N GLN A 78 3.97 -16.52 63.64
CA GLN A 78 5.16 -15.84 64.17
C GLN A 78 4.90 -15.14 65.50
N GLU A 79 3.71 -14.57 65.68
CA GLU A 79 3.35 -13.82 66.86
C GLU A 79 2.79 -14.71 68.00
N TYR A 80 1.98 -15.71 67.66
CA TYR A 80 1.27 -16.60 68.58
C TYR A 80 1.59 -18.05 68.22
N SER A 81 2.37 -18.74 69.08
CA SER A 81 2.84 -20.10 68.78
C SER A 81 1.69 -21.08 68.53
N VAL A 82 1.93 -22.11 67.70
CA VAL A 82 0.92 -23.14 67.35
C VAL A 82 0.31 -23.79 68.59
N ASP A 83 1.09 -24.03 69.64
CA ASP A 83 0.61 -24.59 70.91
C ASP A 83 -0.54 -23.75 71.51
N GLU A 84 -0.42 -22.42 71.50
CA GLU A 84 -1.43 -21.52 72.06
C GLU A 84 -2.73 -21.52 71.25
N ILE A 85 -2.61 -21.68 69.93
CA ILE A 85 -3.74 -21.78 69.00
C ILE A 85 -4.48 -23.11 69.22
N VAL A 86 -3.75 -24.22 69.28
CA VAL A 86 -4.32 -25.56 69.51
C VAL A 86 -5.00 -25.65 70.86
N LEU A 87 -4.37 -25.13 71.92
CA LEU A 87 -4.94 -25.09 73.26
C LEU A 87 -6.20 -24.21 73.33
N GLY A 88 -6.17 -23.08 72.62
CA GLY A 88 -7.31 -22.20 72.43
C GLY A 88 -8.49 -22.92 71.78
N MET A 89 -8.28 -23.54 70.62
CA MET A 89 -9.31 -24.29 69.89
C MET A 89 -9.85 -25.49 70.67
N ALA A 90 -9.01 -26.20 71.42
CA ALA A 90 -9.45 -27.32 72.25
C ALA A 90 -10.37 -26.88 73.40
N SER A 91 -10.18 -25.65 73.89
CA SER A 91 -10.96 -25.11 75.03
C SER A 91 -12.19 -24.31 74.59
N GLN A 92 -12.15 -23.77 73.38
CA GLN A 92 -13.21 -22.93 72.82
C GLN A 92 -14.36 -23.79 72.31
N ILE A 93 -15.57 -23.39 72.65
CA ILE A 93 -16.80 -24.01 72.16
C ILE A 93 -17.12 -23.41 70.78
N ALA A 94 -17.47 -24.27 69.84
CA ALA A 94 -17.92 -23.90 68.50
C ALA A 94 -19.25 -23.11 68.54
N GLU A 95 -19.67 -22.56 67.40
CA GLU A 95 -21.02 -22.02 67.28
C GLU A 95 -22.06 -23.14 67.22
N ASN A 96 -23.33 -22.81 67.48
CA ASN A 96 -24.40 -23.79 67.50
C ASN A 96 -24.60 -24.44 66.12
N GLU A 97 -24.97 -25.72 66.12
CA GLU A 97 -25.50 -26.41 64.94
C GLU A 97 -26.92 -25.92 64.62
N ASP A 98 -27.04 -24.84 63.86
CA ASP A 98 -28.31 -24.34 63.36
C ASP A 98 -28.22 -23.86 61.90
N PHE A 99 -29.13 -22.98 61.48
CA PHE A 99 -29.15 -22.41 60.13
C PHE A 99 -28.44 -21.05 60.06
N ILE A 100 -27.96 -20.54 61.20
CA ILE A 100 -27.30 -19.25 61.32
C ILE A 100 -25.81 -19.45 61.05
N ILE A 101 -25.30 -18.66 60.11
CA ILE A 101 -23.88 -18.65 59.78
C ILE A 101 -23.34 -17.28 60.11
N VAL A 102 -22.19 -17.25 60.81
CA VAL A 102 -21.51 -16.02 61.23
C VAL A 102 -21.18 -15.13 60.04
N GLU A 103 -21.17 -13.81 60.25
CA GLU A 103 -20.90 -12.83 59.19
C GLU A 103 -19.52 -13.00 58.57
N ASP A 104 -18.53 -13.53 59.29
CA ASP A 104 -17.18 -13.83 58.78
C ASP A 104 -17.18 -14.80 57.60
N LEU A 105 -18.21 -15.65 57.50
CA LEU A 105 -18.41 -16.58 56.39
C LEU A 105 -19.52 -16.11 55.44
N ARG A 106 -20.64 -15.64 55.99
CA ARG A 106 -21.79 -15.23 55.18
C ARG A 106 -21.53 -13.93 54.40
N ASP A 107 -20.76 -13.00 54.96
CA ASP A 107 -20.59 -11.67 54.36
C ASP A 107 -19.11 -11.38 54.01
N PHE A 108 -18.17 -11.96 54.77
CA PHE A 108 -16.75 -11.59 54.72
C PHE A 108 -15.78 -12.75 54.47
N VAL A 109 -16.21 -13.87 53.87
CA VAL A 109 -15.23 -14.87 53.45
C VAL A 109 -14.43 -14.34 52.26
N PHE A 110 -13.21 -14.81 52.05
CA PHE A 110 -12.34 -14.37 50.95
C PHE A 110 -12.96 -14.62 49.57
N GLY A 111 -13.13 -13.57 48.75
CA GLY A 111 -13.65 -13.66 47.39
C GLY A 111 -12.61 -14.10 46.36
N PRO A 112 -12.84 -15.16 45.55
CA PRO A 112 -12.04 -15.38 44.35
C PRO A 112 -12.44 -14.39 43.24
N MET A 113 -11.50 -14.12 42.33
CA MET A 113 -11.69 -13.29 41.12
C MET A 113 -11.79 -11.78 41.34
N HIS A 114 -13.01 -11.21 41.37
CA HIS A 114 -13.26 -9.77 41.19
C HIS A 114 -13.64 -9.04 42.47
N PHE A 115 -13.86 -9.75 43.57
CA PHE A 115 -14.30 -9.16 44.82
C PHE A 115 -13.40 -9.62 45.95
N THR A 116 -13.15 -8.75 46.92
CA THR A 116 -12.35 -9.08 48.11
C THR A 116 -13.08 -10.06 49.04
N ARG A 117 -14.40 -10.05 49.00
CA ARG A 117 -15.28 -10.83 49.88
C ARG A 117 -16.39 -11.53 49.08
N LEU A 118 -16.91 -12.64 49.59
CA LEU A 118 -18.14 -13.27 49.09
C LEU A 118 -18.99 -13.80 50.24
N ASP A 119 -20.13 -14.36 49.87
CA ASP A 119 -21.00 -15.12 50.75
C ASP A 119 -20.83 -16.64 50.54
N VAL A 120 -20.37 -17.35 51.57
CA VAL A 120 -20.23 -18.83 51.56
C VAL A 120 -21.56 -19.52 51.36
N VAL A 121 -22.66 -19.02 51.94
CA VAL A 121 -24.00 -19.61 51.86
C VAL A 121 -24.50 -19.53 50.44
N SER A 122 -24.51 -18.32 49.87
CA SER A 122 -24.87 -18.11 48.46
C SER A 122 -23.98 -18.92 47.52
N SER A 123 -22.68 -18.99 47.78
CA SER A 123 -21.73 -19.80 47.00
C SER A 123 -22.00 -21.29 47.10
N SER A 124 -22.38 -21.80 48.28
CA SER A 124 -22.73 -23.22 48.48
C SER A 124 -24.02 -23.58 47.74
N ILE A 125 -25.03 -22.70 47.76
CA ILE A 125 -26.27 -22.87 46.98
C ILE A 125 -25.95 -22.87 45.48
N MET A 126 -25.20 -21.87 45.00
CA MET A 126 -24.78 -21.82 43.59
C MET A 126 -23.95 -23.02 43.18
N ARG A 127 -23.08 -23.53 44.07
CA ARG A 127 -22.27 -24.72 43.82
C ARG A 127 -23.13 -25.97 43.69
N GLY A 128 -24.15 -26.11 44.54
CA GLY A 128 -25.14 -27.18 44.43
C GLY A 128 -25.88 -27.14 43.08
N ARG A 129 -26.29 -25.94 42.65
CA ARG A 129 -26.93 -25.73 41.34
C ARG A 129 -25.99 -26.01 40.16
N ASP A 130 -24.74 -25.55 40.23
CA ASP A 130 -23.68 -25.80 39.24
C ASP A 130 -23.38 -27.30 39.09
N ASN A 131 -23.44 -28.06 40.19
CA ASN A 131 -23.27 -29.51 40.19
C ASN A 131 -24.56 -30.28 39.83
N GLY A 132 -25.66 -29.57 39.55
CA GLY A 132 -26.94 -30.18 39.19
C GLY A 132 -27.55 -31.04 40.30
N LEU A 133 -27.41 -30.63 41.56
CA LEU A 133 -28.03 -31.36 42.67
C LEU A 133 -29.56 -31.40 42.54
N PRO A 134 -30.20 -32.55 42.80
CA PRO A 134 -31.66 -32.62 42.92
C PRO A 134 -32.18 -31.71 44.03
N PRO A 135 -33.43 -31.23 43.93
CA PRO A 135 -34.09 -30.54 45.01
C PRO A 135 -34.17 -31.39 46.28
N TYR A 136 -34.32 -30.72 47.42
CA TYR A 136 -34.27 -31.31 48.75
C TYR A 136 -35.11 -32.58 48.92
N ASN A 137 -36.39 -32.55 48.53
CA ASN A 137 -37.28 -33.71 48.71
C ASN A 137 -36.99 -34.86 47.74
N GLU A 138 -36.55 -34.57 46.52
CA GLU A 138 -36.10 -35.61 45.58
C GLU A 138 -34.81 -36.26 46.08
N LEU A 139 -33.89 -35.45 46.63
CA LEU A 139 -32.68 -35.97 47.25
C LEU A 139 -32.99 -36.84 48.47
N ARG A 140 -33.96 -36.46 49.32
CA ARG A 140 -34.42 -37.32 50.43
C ARG A 140 -34.92 -38.67 49.97
N GLN A 141 -35.74 -38.68 48.92
CA GLN A 141 -36.26 -39.92 48.35
C GLN A 141 -35.13 -40.83 47.84
N SER A 142 -34.07 -40.26 47.25
CA SER A 142 -32.92 -41.05 46.76
C SER A 142 -32.17 -41.80 47.87
N TYR A 143 -32.24 -41.30 49.11
CA TYR A 143 -31.70 -41.96 50.31
C TYR A 143 -32.77 -42.73 51.13
N ASN A 144 -33.94 -43.01 50.54
CA ASN A 144 -35.07 -43.69 51.18
C ASN A 144 -35.63 -42.95 52.42
N LEU A 145 -35.50 -41.63 52.48
CA LEU A 145 -36.04 -40.80 53.55
C LEU A 145 -37.44 -40.26 53.20
N PRO A 146 -38.33 -40.05 54.19
CA PRO A 146 -39.67 -39.52 53.94
C PRO A 146 -39.60 -38.05 53.50
N VAL A 147 -40.48 -37.67 52.58
CA VAL A 147 -40.67 -36.29 52.12
C VAL A 147 -41.09 -35.40 53.29
N LYS A 148 -40.69 -34.12 53.25
CA LYS A 148 -41.03 -33.11 54.25
C LYS A 148 -41.74 -31.92 53.60
N ASP A 149 -42.71 -31.36 54.32
CA ASP A 149 -43.36 -30.07 54.06
C ASP A 149 -42.74 -28.95 54.91
N TRP A 150 -43.02 -27.68 54.60
CA TRP A 150 -42.49 -26.49 55.30
C TRP A 150 -42.66 -26.55 56.83
N THR A 151 -43.79 -27.12 57.30
CA THR A 151 -44.10 -27.28 58.73
C THR A 151 -43.36 -28.44 59.39
N THR A 152 -42.91 -29.42 58.60
CA THR A 152 -42.35 -30.70 59.08
C THR A 152 -40.83 -30.82 58.93
N ILE A 153 -40.20 -29.96 58.12
CA ILE A 153 -38.74 -29.88 57.98
C ILE A 153 -38.11 -29.65 59.35
N ASN A 154 -38.58 -28.63 60.06
CA ASN A 154 -38.18 -28.37 61.44
C ASN A 154 -39.39 -27.90 62.29
N PRO A 155 -40.11 -28.84 62.94
CA PRO A 155 -41.34 -28.52 63.67
C PRO A 155 -41.16 -27.60 64.88
N VAL A 156 -39.96 -27.59 65.47
CA VAL A 156 -39.62 -26.72 66.62
C VAL A 156 -39.45 -25.30 66.10
N MET A 157 -38.58 -25.12 65.10
CA MET A 157 -38.28 -23.82 64.52
C MET A 157 -39.48 -23.19 63.83
N TYR A 158 -40.32 -23.98 63.17
CA TYR A 158 -41.56 -23.49 62.55
C TYR A 158 -42.51 -22.87 63.58
N LYS A 159 -42.54 -23.40 64.82
CA LYS A 159 -43.34 -22.83 65.92
C LYS A 159 -42.70 -21.57 66.51
N GLU A 160 -41.38 -21.53 66.61
CA GLU A 160 -40.65 -20.41 67.20
C GLU A 160 -40.55 -19.20 66.26
N ARG A 161 -40.38 -19.43 64.94
CA ARG A 161 -40.16 -18.38 63.93
C ARG A 161 -40.99 -18.64 62.66
N PRO A 162 -42.34 -18.55 62.72
CA PRO A 162 -43.20 -18.80 61.56
C PRO A 162 -42.96 -17.79 60.42
N GLU A 163 -42.67 -16.52 60.76
CA GLU A 163 -42.43 -15.45 59.78
C GLU A 163 -41.29 -15.77 58.81
N MET A 164 -40.24 -16.44 59.26
CA MET A 164 -39.11 -16.86 58.43
C MET A 164 -39.52 -17.91 57.39
N PHE A 165 -40.34 -18.89 57.79
CA PHE A 165 -40.84 -19.91 56.88
C PHE A 165 -41.83 -19.33 55.87
N ASP A 166 -42.65 -18.35 56.25
CA ASP A 166 -43.53 -17.62 55.33
C ASP A 166 -42.74 -16.83 54.27
N GLU A 167 -41.60 -16.23 54.65
CA GLU A 167 -40.69 -15.57 53.71
C GLU A 167 -39.99 -16.58 52.79
N LEU A 168 -39.50 -17.69 53.36
CA LEU A 168 -38.86 -18.76 52.59
C LEU A 168 -39.82 -19.40 51.59
N GLU A 169 -41.05 -19.69 52.00
CA GLU A 169 -42.09 -20.21 51.13
C GLU A 169 -42.36 -19.25 49.95
N LYS A 170 -42.43 -17.94 50.21
CA LYS A 170 -42.56 -16.92 49.15
C LYS A 170 -41.35 -16.89 48.21
N LEU A 171 -40.12 -17.09 48.72
CA LEU A 171 -38.90 -17.13 47.89
C LEU A 171 -38.91 -18.30 46.89
N TYR A 172 -39.61 -19.39 47.21
CA TYR A 172 -39.76 -20.58 46.36
C TYR A 172 -41.13 -20.67 45.66
N ASP A 173 -41.85 -19.55 45.50
CA ASP A 173 -43.18 -19.47 44.87
C ASP A 173 -44.26 -20.37 45.53
N GLY A 174 -44.13 -20.68 46.82
CA GLY A 174 -45.01 -21.62 47.52
C GLY A 174 -44.73 -23.10 47.25
N ASP A 175 -43.72 -23.41 46.43
CA ASP A 175 -43.45 -24.78 45.97
C ASP A 175 -42.19 -25.36 46.62
N ILE A 176 -42.40 -26.22 47.63
CA ILE A 176 -41.31 -26.90 48.34
C ILE A 176 -40.53 -27.88 47.46
N SER A 177 -41.08 -28.32 46.32
CA SER A 177 -40.38 -29.22 45.41
C SER A 177 -39.17 -28.56 44.74
N LYS A 178 -39.08 -27.22 44.78
CA LYS A 178 -37.94 -26.44 44.26
C LYS A 178 -36.88 -26.14 45.32
N LEU A 179 -37.11 -26.50 46.58
CA LEU A 179 -36.20 -26.15 47.69
C LEU A 179 -34.81 -26.75 47.44
N ASP A 180 -33.78 -25.90 47.46
CA ASP A 180 -32.40 -26.35 47.24
C ASP A 180 -31.97 -27.33 48.35
N ALA A 181 -31.28 -28.42 48.00
CA ALA A 181 -30.87 -29.46 48.94
C ALA A 181 -30.01 -28.94 50.10
N TYR A 182 -29.13 -27.95 49.85
CA TYR A 182 -28.33 -27.32 50.89
C TYR A 182 -29.22 -26.57 51.90
N VAL A 183 -30.17 -25.77 51.42
CA VAL A 183 -31.06 -24.97 52.28
C VAL A 183 -31.95 -25.88 53.11
N GLY A 184 -32.59 -26.88 52.49
CA GLY A 184 -33.42 -27.84 53.21
C GLY A 184 -32.64 -28.65 54.25
N GLY A 185 -31.44 -29.12 53.91
CA GLY A 185 -30.60 -29.85 54.85
C GLY A 185 -30.09 -29.01 56.02
N MET A 186 -29.78 -27.72 55.81
CA MET A 186 -29.42 -26.79 56.89
C MET A 186 -30.61 -26.50 57.81
N LEU A 187 -31.84 -26.44 57.28
CA LEU A 187 -33.04 -26.23 58.08
C LEU A 187 -33.40 -27.44 58.96
N GLU A 188 -33.04 -28.65 58.55
CA GLU A 188 -33.20 -29.86 59.38
C GLU A 188 -32.23 -29.91 60.57
N THR A 189 -31.15 -29.13 60.54
CA THR A 189 -30.14 -29.09 61.61
C THR A 189 -30.75 -28.57 62.91
N ASN A 190 -30.38 -29.20 64.02
CA ASN A 190 -30.78 -28.84 65.36
C ASN A 190 -29.59 -28.93 66.32
N THR A 191 -29.82 -28.61 67.59
CA THR A 191 -28.80 -28.65 68.65
C THR A 191 -28.22 -30.04 68.93
N GLU A 192 -28.72 -31.11 68.30
CA GLU A 192 -28.19 -32.48 68.39
C GLU A 192 -27.29 -32.85 67.21
N GLY A 193 -27.14 -31.96 66.22
CA GLY A 193 -26.24 -32.08 65.08
C GLY A 193 -26.94 -31.92 63.71
N PRO A 194 -26.32 -32.43 62.63
CA PRO A 194 -26.88 -32.30 61.28
C PRO A 194 -28.21 -33.06 61.17
N GLY A 195 -29.13 -32.48 60.40
CA GLY A 195 -30.43 -33.06 60.11
C GLY A 195 -30.37 -34.45 59.45
N GLU A 196 -31.51 -35.16 59.46
CA GLU A 196 -31.63 -36.55 58.99
C GLU A 196 -31.03 -36.79 57.60
N LEU A 197 -31.26 -35.87 56.65
CA LEU A 197 -30.71 -35.95 55.30
C LEU A 197 -29.18 -35.87 55.30
N PHE A 198 -28.61 -34.82 55.89
CA PHE A 198 -27.16 -34.62 55.92
C PHE A 198 -26.46 -35.73 56.70
N LYS A 199 -27.05 -36.17 57.81
CA LYS A 199 -26.60 -37.32 58.59
C LYS A 199 -26.44 -38.57 57.73
N THR A 200 -27.48 -38.87 56.94
CA THR A 200 -27.52 -40.06 56.07
C THR A 200 -26.49 -39.96 54.95
N ILE A 201 -26.38 -38.81 54.28
CA ILE A 201 -25.41 -38.58 53.20
C ILE A 201 -23.96 -38.71 53.71
N ILE A 202 -23.66 -38.10 54.86
CA ILE A 202 -22.33 -38.13 55.46
C ILE A 202 -21.98 -39.56 55.86
N LEU A 203 -22.88 -40.27 56.54
CA LEU A 203 -22.65 -41.66 56.95
C LEU A 203 -22.44 -42.57 55.74
N ASP A 204 -23.31 -42.50 54.72
CA ASP A 204 -23.17 -43.27 53.49
C ASP A 204 -21.80 -43.04 52.84
N GLN A 205 -21.39 -41.77 52.70
CA GLN A 205 -20.13 -41.44 52.06
C GLN A 205 -18.92 -41.98 52.84
N PHE A 206 -18.90 -41.84 54.17
CA PHE A 206 -17.81 -42.36 54.99
C PHE A 206 -17.76 -43.88 55.00
N LEU A 207 -18.92 -44.56 55.00
CA LEU A 207 -18.97 -46.02 54.87
C LEU A 207 -18.43 -46.49 53.52
N ARG A 208 -18.81 -45.85 52.41
CA ARG A 208 -18.27 -46.18 51.08
C ARG A 208 -16.77 -45.89 50.98
N LEU A 209 -16.27 -44.82 51.61
CA LEU A 209 -14.84 -44.52 51.67
C LEU A 209 -14.09 -45.61 52.44
N ARG A 210 -14.58 -45.97 53.63
CA ARG A 210 -13.98 -47.00 54.49
C ARG A 210 -13.98 -48.38 53.82
N ASP A 211 -15.14 -48.84 53.38
CA ASP A 211 -15.34 -50.20 52.88
C ASP A 211 -14.76 -50.36 51.46
N GLY A 212 -14.75 -49.29 50.67
CA GLY A 212 -14.21 -49.26 49.31
C GLY A 212 -12.72 -48.90 49.21
N ASP A 213 -12.04 -48.60 50.32
CA ASP A 213 -10.61 -48.33 50.32
C ASP A 213 -9.79 -49.60 50.59
N ARG A 214 -9.01 -50.00 49.58
CA ARG A 214 -8.08 -51.13 49.69
C ARG A 214 -7.00 -50.86 50.76
N PHE A 215 -6.65 -49.60 50.97
CA PHE A 215 -5.66 -49.15 51.93
C PHE A 215 -6.26 -48.75 53.29
N TRP A 216 -7.53 -49.07 53.55
CA TRP A 216 -8.08 -48.91 54.88
C TRP A 216 -7.24 -49.68 55.91
N PHE A 217 -6.92 -49.06 57.05
CA PHE A 217 -5.93 -49.60 57.98
C PHE A 217 -6.40 -50.92 58.63
N GLU A 218 -7.70 -51.13 58.80
CA GLU A 218 -8.28 -52.38 59.33
C GLU A 218 -8.31 -53.51 58.28
N ASN A 219 -7.96 -53.24 57.02
CA ASN A 219 -7.95 -54.26 55.97
C ASN A 219 -6.67 -55.13 56.04
N ILE A 220 -6.72 -56.21 56.82
CA ILE A 220 -5.60 -57.15 56.96
C ILE A 220 -5.10 -57.75 55.62
N TRP A 221 -5.92 -57.77 54.55
CA TRP A 221 -5.51 -58.33 53.26
C TRP A 221 -4.50 -57.46 52.50
N ASN A 222 -4.35 -56.18 52.85
CA ASN A 222 -3.34 -55.32 52.24
C ASN A 222 -1.94 -55.54 52.84
N GLY A 223 -1.84 -56.25 53.97
CA GLY A 223 -0.59 -56.57 54.65
C GLY A 223 0.16 -55.37 55.24
N MET A 224 -0.50 -54.22 55.46
CA MET A 224 0.13 -53.02 56.00
C MET A 224 0.30 -53.05 57.52
N PHE A 225 -0.70 -53.57 58.24
CA PHE A 225 -0.71 -53.67 59.69
C PHE A 225 -1.16 -55.06 60.12
N THR A 226 -0.57 -55.53 61.21
CA THR A 226 -1.00 -56.70 61.98
C THR A 226 -2.22 -56.39 62.84
N GLU A 227 -2.95 -57.41 63.31
CA GLU A 227 -4.09 -57.21 64.21
C GLU A 227 -3.72 -56.46 65.50
N GLU A 228 -2.56 -56.75 66.09
CA GLU A 228 -2.03 -56.03 67.26
C GLU A 228 -1.76 -54.54 66.97
N GLU A 229 -1.23 -54.24 65.78
CA GLU A 229 -1.00 -52.85 65.36
C GLU A 229 -2.31 -52.12 65.07
N ILE A 230 -3.33 -52.80 64.54
CA ILE A 230 -4.67 -52.24 64.33
C ILE A 230 -5.31 -51.90 65.67
N GLU A 231 -5.28 -52.80 66.66
CA GLU A 231 -5.76 -52.53 68.03
C GLU A 231 -5.02 -51.35 68.65
N LYS A 232 -3.71 -51.25 68.43
CA LYS A 232 -2.91 -50.10 68.85
C LYS A 232 -3.37 -48.81 68.16
N ILE A 233 -3.63 -48.82 66.85
CA ILE A 233 -4.13 -47.65 66.12
C ILE A 233 -5.49 -47.21 66.66
N HIS A 234 -6.40 -48.14 66.98
CA HIS A 234 -7.68 -47.83 67.62
C HIS A 234 -7.54 -47.12 68.97
N SER A 235 -6.49 -47.43 69.73
CA SER A 235 -6.23 -46.77 71.02
C SER A 235 -5.70 -45.33 70.90
N ILE A 236 -5.30 -44.89 69.70
CA ILE A 236 -4.72 -43.56 69.49
C ILE A 236 -5.84 -42.54 69.30
N THR A 237 -5.88 -41.52 70.15
CA THR A 237 -6.81 -40.39 70.04
C THR A 237 -6.15 -39.14 69.46
N LEU A 238 -6.94 -38.15 69.02
CA LEU A 238 -6.38 -36.86 68.59
C LEU A 238 -5.63 -36.14 69.73
N ARG A 239 -6.03 -36.36 70.98
CA ARG A 239 -5.32 -35.86 72.18
C ARG A 239 -3.89 -36.42 72.23
N ASP A 240 -3.72 -37.72 72.01
CA ASP A 240 -2.39 -38.36 72.00
C ASP A 240 -1.50 -37.82 70.89
N ILE A 241 -2.08 -37.55 69.71
CA ILE A 241 -1.37 -36.98 68.56
C ILE A 241 -0.92 -35.56 68.88
N ILE A 242 -1.81 -34.70 69.40
CA ILE A 242 -1.46 -33.33 69.80
C ILE A 242 -0.31 -33.37 70.81
N ARG A 243 -0.40 -34.18 71.86
CA ARG A 243 0.67 -34.33 72.87
C ARG A 243 2.00 -34.77 72.28
N GLN A 244 2.00 -35.70 71.32
CA GLN A 244 3.26 -36.18 70.71
C GLN A 244 3.89 -35.18 69.75
N THR A 245 3.09 -34.30 69.14
CA THR A 245 3.54 -33.33 68.13
C THR A 245 3.80 -31.93 68.67
N THR A 246 3.36 -31.64 69.89
CA THR A 246 3.46 -30.32 70.53
C THR A 246 4.13 -30.43 71.90
N PHE A 247 4.39 -29.29 72.54
CA PHE A 247 4.93 -29.24 73.91
C PHE A 247 3.83 -29.09 74.98
N ILE A 248 2.62 -29.57 74.69
CA ILE A 248 1.43 -29.47 75.56
C ILE A 248 1.39 -30.66 76.53
N ASP A 249 1.15 -30.38 77.81
CA ASP A 249 1.09 -31.40 78.87
C ASP A 249 -0.27 -32.14 78.90
N GLU A 250 -0.28 -33.37 79.43
CA GLU A 250 -1.46 -34.24 79.45
C GLU A 250 -2.66 -33.68 80.22
N HIS A 251 -2.40 -32.92 81.29
CA HIS A 251 -3.43 -32.33 82.16
C HIS A 251 -4.04 -31.03 81.58
N GLU A 252 -3.50 -30.54 80.46
CA GLU A 252 -3.92 -29.30 79.82
C GLU A 252 -4.99 -29.53 78.73
N LEU A 253 -5.27 -30.80 78.37
CA LEU A 253 -6.24 -31.20 77.36
C LEU A 253 -7.27 -32.18 77.95
N GLN A 254 -8.51 -32.06 77.50
CA GLN A 254 -9.57 -33.01 77.80
C GLN A 254 -9.34 -34.37 77.12
N GLU A 255 -9.99 -35.43 77.62
CA GLU A 255 -9.89 -36.78 77.08
C GLU A 255 -10.32 -36.85 75.60
N ASN A 256 -11.45 -36.23 75.26
CA ASN A 256 -11.92 -36.11 73.88
C ASN A 256 -11.85 -34.64 73.43
N VAL A 257 -10.78 -34.26 72.72
CA VAL A 257 -10.54 -32.88 72.29
C VAL A 257 -11.59 -32.30 71.31
N PHE A 258 -12.50 -33.13 70.78
CA PHE A 258 -13.60 -32.65 69.93
C PHE A 258 -14.78 -32.09 70.71
N VAL A 259 -14.91 -32.41 72.01
CA VAL A 259 -16.03 -31.97 72.84
C VAL A 259 -15.49 -31.50 74.18
N TRP A 260 -15.89 -30.31 74.60
CA TRP A 260 -15.59 -29.80 75.94
C TRP A 260 -16.82 -29.95 76.84
N GLN A 261 -16.64 -30.55 78.02
CA GLN A 261 -17.70 -30.79 79.00
C GLN A 261 -17.38 -30.13 80.35
N ALA A 262 -18.43 -29.89 81.15
CA ALA A 262 -18.26 -29.36 82.50
C ALA A 262 -17.47 -30.34 83.39
N GLY A 263 -16.22 -29.98 83.69
CA GLY A 263 -15.27 -30.85 84.41
C GLY A 263 -13.94 -31.02 83.66
N ASP A 264 -13.91 -30.70 82.37
CA ASP A 264 -12.70 -30.68 81.54
C ASP A 264 -11.78 -29.49 81.89
N PRO A 265 -10.47 -29.60 81.61
CA PRO A 265 -9.52 -28.53 81.90
C PRO A 265 -9.84 -27.26 81.11
N CYS A 266 -9.65 -26.11 81.76
CA CYS A 266 -9.59 -24.79 81.15
C CYS A 266 -10.78 -24.41 80.25
N GLY A 267 -11.98 -24.29 80.80
CA GLY A 267 -13.13 -23.78 80.05
C GLY A 267 -12.92 -22.36 79.52
N GLN A 268 -13.49 -22.07 78.35
CA GLN A 268 -13.42 -20.75 77.74
C GLN A 268 -14.00 -19.65 78.66
N PRO A 269 -13.42 -18.42 78.65
CA PRO A 269 -13.85 -17.34 79.53
C PRO A 269 -15.21 -16.75 79.16
N PHE A 270 -15.55 -16.72 77.87
CA PHE A 270 -16.82 -16.22 77.34
C PHE A 270 -17.12 -16.89 75.99
N GLN A 271 -18.40 -16.95 75.59
CA GLN A 271 -18.75 -17.32 74.22
C GLN A 271 -18.42 -16.15 73.29
N VAL A 272 -17.56 -16.41 72.31
CA VAL A 272 -17.11 -15.41 71.35
C VAL A 272 -18.29 -14.97 70.49
N ASN A 273 -18.52 -13.66 70.38
CA ASN A 273 -19.54 -13.08 69.51
C ASN A 273 -18.92 -11.95 68.67
N SER A 274 -19.67 -11.40 67.70
CA SER A 274 -19.16 -10.32 66.84
C SER A 274 -18.90 -8.99 67.56
N SER A 275 -19.37 -8.81 68.80
CA SER A 275 -19.31 -7.53 69.52
C SER A 275 -17.97 -7.34 70.22
N GLY A 276 -17.36 -6.17 70.07
CA GLY A 276 -16.07 -5.86 70.71
C GLY A 276 -14.85 -6.52 70.05
N LEU A 277 -15.01 -7.00 68.81
CA LEU A 277 -13.93 -7.53 67.98
C LEU A 277 -13.52 -6.52 66.88
N GLU A 278 -12.40 -6.81 66.21
CA GLU A 278 -11.96 -6.04 65.04
C GLU A 278 -13.02 -6.04 63.94
N GLN A 279 -13.24 -4.87 63.32
CA GLN A 279 -14.19 -4.73 62.23
C GLN A 279 -13.65 -5.35 60.93
N CYS A 280 -14.47 -6.17 60.27
CA CYS A 280 -14.13 -6.79 59.00
C CYS A 280 -13.88 -5.75 57.89
N ILE A 281 -12.87 -6.00 57.04
CA ILE A 281 -12.63 -5.20 55.84
C ILE A 281 -13.86 -5.24 54.92
N PRO A 282 -14.32 -4.09 54.42
CA PRO A 282 -15.51 -4.02 53.59
C PRO A 282 -15.35 -4.76 52.25
N PHE A 283 -16.48 -5.11 51.66
CA PHE A 283 -16.58 -5.64 50.31
C PHE A 283 -16.08 -4.61 49.29
N MET A 284 -15.04 -4.96 48.54
CA MET A 284 -14.43 -4.13 47.50
C MET A 284 -14.32 -4.93 46.21
N ARG A 285 -14.36 -4.22 45.08
CA ARG A 285 -14.15 -4.81 43.76
C ARG A 285 -12.70 -4.62 43.32
N PHE A 286 -12.06 -5.69 42.89
CA PHE A 286 -10.79 -5.63 42.17
C PHE A 286 -11.03 -5.14 40.75
N ASP A 287 -10.40 -4.02 40.41
CA ASP A 287 -10.23 -3.58 39.03
C ASP A 287 -8.81 -3.94 38.57
N HIS A 288 -8.72 -4.97 37.72
CA HIS A 288 -7.45 -5.46 37.19
C HIS A 288 -6.77 -4.47 36.23
N PHE A 289 -7.50 -3.45 35.77
CA PHE A 289 -7.00 -2.44 34.84
C PHE A 289 -6.45 -1.18 35.52
N THR A 290 -6.72 -1.00 36.83
CA THR A 290 -6.29 0.19 37.56
C THR A 290 -4.76 0.35 37.52
N GLY A 291 -4.28 1.52 37.13
CA GLY A 291 -2.86 1.84 36.99
C GLY A 291 -2.24 1.50 35.63
N ASN A 292 -3.01 0.87 34.72
CA ASN A 292 -2.57 0.57 33.35
C ASN A 292 -3.18 1.48 32.28
N GLU A 293 -4.09 2.38 32.64
CA GLU A 293 -4.84 3.24 31.72
C GLU A 293 -3.90 4.13 30.91
N VAL A 294 -2.98 4.78 31.62
CA VAL A 294 -2.01 5.71 31.06
C VAL A 294 -1.06 4.96 30.12
N THR A 295 -0.53 3.81 30.55
CA THR A 295 0.35 2.98 29.73
C THR A 295 -0.35 2.53 28.45
N PHE A 296 -1.59 2.06 28.53
CA PHE A 296 -2.35 1.63 27.35
C PHE A 296 -2.53 2.76 26.33
N ILE A 297 -3.00 3.93 26.79
CA ILE A 297 -3.24 5.09 25.92
C ILE A 297 -1.93 5.52 25.25
N PHE A 298 -0.84 5.66 26.00
CA PHE A 298 0.45 6.04 25.43
C PHE A 298 1.01 5.00 24.47
N SER A 299 0.84 3.70 24.74
CA SER A 299 1.25 2.64 23.82
C SER A 299 0.48 2.69 22.49
N CYS A 300 -0.84 2.91 22.54
CA CYS A 300 -1.66 3.08 21.33
C CYS A 300 -1.27 4.36 20.55
N ILE A 301 -1.07 5.48 21.25
CA ILE A 301 -0.59 6.72 20.62
C ILE A 301 0.78 6.50 19.98
N ALA A 302 1.71 5.83 20.68
CA ALA A 302 3.04 5.55 20.15
C ALA A 302 2.97 4.73 18.85
N LEU A 303 2.12 3.70 18.79
CA LEU A 303 1.89 2.92 17.57
C LEU A 303 1.35 3.76 16.41
N CYS A 304 0.43 4.70 16.68
CA CYS A 304 -0.08 5.63 15.66
C CYS A 304 0.95 6.69 15.23
N VAL A 305 1.85 7.08 16.13
CA VAL A 305 2.89 8.10 15.87
C VAL A 305 4.04 7.53 15.04
N ILE A 306 4.34 6.23 15.12
CA ILE A 306 5.42 5.59 14.33
C ILE A 306 5.30 5.89 12.82
N PRO A 307 4.16 5.63 12.13
CA PRO A 307 3.99 6.00 10.73
C PRO A 307 4.19 7.49 10.47
N LEU A 308 3.70 8.37 11.35
CA LEU A 308 3.84 9.83 11.22
C LEU A 308 5.30 10.28 11.33
N ILE A 309 6.07 9.68 12.25
CA ILE A 309 7.52 9.91 12.36
C ILE A 309 8.21 9.47 11.07
N CYS A 310 7.89 8.29 10.54
CA CYS A 310 8.47 7.81 9.29
C CYS A 310 8.16 8.76 8.13
N ILE A 311 6.91 9.23 8.00
CA ILE A 311 6.51 10.24 7.00
C ILE A 311 7.29 11.54 7.20
N GLY A 312 7.43 12.00 8.44
CA GLY A 312 8.25 13.16 8.80
C GLY A 312 9.70 13.02 8.37
N ILE A 313 10.33 11.87 8.63
CA ILE A 313 11.70 11.56 8.18
C ILE A 313 11.79 11.55 6.66
N GLY A 314 10.84 10.90 5.98
CA GLY A 314 10.77 10.89 4.51
C GLY A 314 10.64 12.30 3.93
N TYR A 315 9.77 13.13 4.52
CA TYR A 315 9.59 14.53 4.15
C TYR A 315 10.84 15.36 4.44
N MET A 316 11.47 15.21 5.61
CA MET A 316 12.72 15.89 5.95
C MET A 316 13.85 15.48 5.01
N LEU A 317 13.94 14.23 4.59
CA LEU A 317 14.92 13.77 3.60
C LEU A 317 14.66 14.41 2.24
N ILE A 318 13.40 14.47 1.79
CA ILE A 318 13.03 15.18 0.56
C ILE A 318 13.38 16.67 0.69
N GLN A 319 13.03 17.31 1.80
CA GLN A 319 13.30 18.73 2.02
C GLN A 319 14.79 19.02 2.12
N LYS A 320 15.56 18.16 2.79
CA LYS A 320 17.02 18.24 2.87
C LYS A 320 17.64 18.07 1.48
N ARG A 321 17.19 17.09 0.68
CA ARG A 321 17.61 16.92 -0.72
C ARG A 321 17.25 18.14 -1.58
N LYS A 322 16.02 18.65 -1.48
CA LYS A 322 15.58 19.87 -2.18
C LYS A 322 16.35 21.12 -1.75
N LYS A 323 16.76 21.20 -0.47
CA LYS A 323 17.57 22.30 0.07
C LYS A 323 19.05 22.17 -0.28
N MET A 324 19.58 20.95 -0.39
CA MET A 324 20.95 20.66 -0.83
C MET A 324 21.09 20.75 -2.37
N GLY A 325 19.98 20.84 -3.12
CA GLY A 325 20.02 20.86 -4.59
C GLY A 325 20.29 19.47 -5.16
N GLY A 326 19.64 19.13 -6.27
CA GLY A 326 19.80 17.83 -6.94
C GLY A 326 21.27 17.46 -7.11
N ASP A 327 21.60 16.19 -6.86
CA ASP A 327 22.95 15.63 -6.90
C ASP A 327 23.76 16.11 -8.13
N MET A 328 24.75 16.96 -7.88
CA MET A 328 26.07 16.82 -8.49
C MET A 328 27.17 17.33 -7.53
N GLU A 329 27.13 16.90 -6.26
CA GLU A 329 28.10 17.31 -5.24
C GLU A 329 29.30 16.36 -5.10
N LEU A 330 29.36 15.24 -5.86
CA LEU A 330 30.52 14.35 -5.82
C LEU A 330 31.70 14.80 -6.71
N CYS A 331 31.48 15.78 -7.61
CA CYS A 331 32.57 16.36 -8.42
C CYS A 331 33.18 17.62 -7.78
N PHE A 332 32.43 18.33 -6.92
CA PHE A 332 32.91 19.56 -6.29
C PHE A 332 33.98 19.31 -5.22
N LYS A 333 33.91 18.19 -4.49
CA LYS A 333 34.89 17.88 -3.45
C LYS A 333 36.26 17.46 -3.98
N LYS A 334 36.35 16.90 -5.21
CA LYS A 334 37.64 16.52 -5.80
C LYS A 334 38.40 17.69 -6.40
N VAL A 335 37.71 18.73 -6.87
CA VAL A 335 38.34 19.93 -7.43
C VAL A 335 38.73 20.94 -6.32
N PHE A 336 38.03 20.95 -5.18
CA PHE A 336 38.35 21.85 -4.07
C PHE A 336 39.42 21.34 -3.10
N LEU A 337 39.71 20.03 -3.07
CA LEU A 337 40.74 19.45 -2.18
C LEU A 337 42.14 19.39 -2.79
N GLU A 338 42.32 19.81 -4.05
CA GLU A 338 43.66 19.95 -4.67
C GLU A 338 44.16 21.39 -4.74
N ASN A 339 43.40 22.38 -4.27
CA ASN A 339 43.82 23.79 -4.24
C ASN A 339 43.55 24.46 -2.88
N THR A 340 43.81 23.75 -1.79
CA THR A 340 44.04 24.39 -0.48
C THR A 340 45.52 24.69 -0.34
N ASP A 341 45.91 25.85 -0.85
CA ASP A 341 47.01 26.60 -0.27
C ASP A 341 46.67 28.08 -0.20
N LEU A 342 47.07 28.66 0.92
CA LEU A 342 47.09 30.09 1.26
C LEU A 342 45.78 30.77 1.67
N GLY A 343 45.60 30.82 2.99
CA GLY A 343 45.01 31.99 3.65
C GLY A 343 45.85 33.23 3.38
N HIS A 344 45.49 33.99 2.35
CA HIS A 344 45.90 35.39 2.15
C HIS A 344 44.98 36.05 1.09
N ALA A 345 43.68 36.17 1.38
CA ALA A 345 42.76 36.89 0.48
C ALA A 345 41.53 37.48 1.19
N LYS A 346 41.63 37.84 2.48
CA LYS A 346 40.57 38.60 3.17
C LYS A 346 40.77 40.12 3.17
N THR A 347 41.76 40.62 2.45
CA THR A 347 42.09 42.05 2.44
C THR A 347 42.45 42.59 1.05
N GLU A 348 41.91 42.00 -0.02
CA GLU A 348 42.07 42.50 -1.40
C GLU A 348 40.80 42.38 -2.29
N ILE A 349 39.60 42.24 -1.71
CA ILE A 349 38.34 42.25 -2.50
C ILE A 349 37.61 43.61 -2.44
N ALA A 350 38.15 44.59 -1.70
CA ALA A 350 37.60 45.95 -1.63
C ALA A 350 38.25 46.96 -2.61
N LYS A 351 39.19 46.52 -3.47
CA LYS A 351 39.88 47.40 -4.44
C LYS A 351 40.14 46.70 -5.79
N LYS A 352 39.08 46.18 -6.43
CA LYS A 352 39.15 45.76 -7.86
C LYS A 352 37.79 45.73 -8.58
N ASN A 353 36.86 46.60 -8.20
CA ASN A 353 35.51 46.65 -8.81
C ASN A 353 35.34 47.66 -9.96
N ASN A 354 36.42 47.99 -10.69
CA ASN A 354 36.29 48.80 -11.91
C ASN A 354 36.53 48.03 -13.22
N GLU A 355 36.79 46.72 -13.19
CA GLU A 355 36.87 45.90 -14.41
C GLU A 355 36.38 44.47 -14.14
N LYS A 356 35.05 44.25 -14.22
CA LYS A 356 34.38 43.01 -14.62
C LYS A 356 32.88 43.18 -14.43
N GLU A 357 32.23 43.85 -15.39
CA GLU A 357 30.77 43.92 -15.51
C GLU A 357 30.20 42.59 -16.04
N LYS A 358 30.53 41.47 -15.39
CA LYS A 358 29.95 40.15 -15.66
C LYS A 358 29.40 39.57 -14.37
N LEU A 359 28.09 39.45 -14.29
CA LEU A 359 27.41 38.87 -13.14
C LEU A 359 27.20 37.38 -13.37
N HIS A 360 27.81 36.55 -12.53
CA HIS A 360 27.61 35.10 -12.50
C HIS A 360 26.83 34.72 -11.24
N LEU A 361 25.61 34.22 -11.39
CA LEU A 361 24.75 33.80 -10.29
C LEU A 361 24.32 32.35 -10.46
N SER A 362 24.49 31.54 -9.41
CA SER A 362 23.86 30.22 -9.36
C SER A 362 22.37 30.39 -9.05
N ALA A 363 21.52 29.73 -9.84
CA ALA A 363 20.08 29.83 -9.71
C ALA A 363 19.37 28.53 -10.09
N ILE A 364 18.08 28.46 -9.82
CA ILE A 364 17.23 27.31 -10.20
C ILE A 364 16.20 27.81 -11.21
N GLU A 365 16.25 27.29 -12.44
CA GLU A 365 15.25 27.57 -13.46
C GLU A 365 14.04 26.64 -13.28
N TRP A 366 12.85 27.23 -13.27
CA TRP A 366 11.58 26.52 -13.24
C TRP A 366 11.06 26.35 -14.66
N ILE A 367 10.89 25.10 -15.11
CA ILE A 367 10.44 24.80 -16.48
C ILE A 367 8.97 24.38 -16.47
N ASN A 368 8.58 23.47 -15.57
CA ASN A 368 7.21 23.04 -15.40
C ASN A 368 6.93 22.66 -13.93
N LYS A 369 5.67 22.35 -13.60
CA LYS A 369 5.23 22.02 -12.22
C LYS A 369 6.05 20.90 -11.57
N ASN A 370 6.64 20.01 -12.36
CA ASN A 370 7.29 18.79 -11.89
C ASN A 370 8.82 18.79 -12.06
N TYR A 371 9.38 19.80 -12.74
CA TYR A 371 10.78 19.81 -13.15
C TYR A 371 11.40 21.22 -13.03
N CYS A 372 12.45 21.27 -12.23
CA CYS A 372 13.34 22.42 -12.08
C CYS A 372 14.77 21.95 -12.37
N ARG A 373 15.61 22.83 -12.91
CA ARG A 373 17.02 22.54 -13.17
C ARG A 373 17.94 23.59 -12.57
N SER A 374 19.12 23.16 -12.12
CA SER A 374 20.16 24.08 -11.65
C SER A 374 20.84 24.74 -12.85
N VAL A 375 21.00 26.06 -12.80
CA VAL A 375 21.57 26.87 -13.88
C VAL A 375 22.53 27.92 -13.31
N ILE A 376 23.47 28.35 -14.15
CA ILE A 376 24.31 29.52 -13.91
C ILE A 376 23.77 30.62 -14.81
N LEU A 377 23.25 31.67 -14.19
CA LEU A 377 22.79 32.89 -14.84
C LEU A 377 23.98 33.81 -15.05
N ILE A 378 24.28 34.11 -16.31
CA ILE A 378 25.35 35.02 -16.71
C ILE A 378 24.72 36.22 -17.39
N VAL A 379 24.95 37.38 -16.80
CA VAL A 379 24.57 38.67 -17.39
C VAL A 379 25.86 39.41 -17.71
N ASP A 380 26.11 39.63 -19.00
CA ASP A 380 27.30 40.31 -19.52
C ASP A 380 26.98 41.80 -19.80
N VAL A 381 27.97 42.57 -20.26
CA VAL A 381 27.80 44.00 -20.65
C VAL A 381 26.92 44.15 -21.90
N THR A 382 26.85 43.08 -22.69
CA THR A 382 25.91 42.98 -23.81
C THR A 382 24.49 42.75 -23.30
N PRO A 383 23.44 43.22 -24.00
CA PRO A 383 22.04 43.02 -23.61
C PRO A 383 21.59 41.56 -23.80
N LEU A 384 22.35 40.59 -23.30
CA LEU A 384 22.16 39.15 -23.45
C LEU A 384 22.16 38.49 -22.08
N ILE A 385 21.11 37.73 -21.77
CA ILE A 385 21.04 36.88 -20.57
C ILE A 385 21.33 35.44 -20.99
N ARG A 386 22.42 34.86 -20.48
CA ARG A 386 22.80 33.48 -20.75
C ARG A 386 22.51 32.60 -19.54
N LEU A 387 21.97 31.42 -19.80
CA LEU A 387 21.76 30.34 -18.85
C LEU A 387 22.66 29.18 -19.24
N GLU A 388 23.58 28.82 -18.36
CA GLU A 388 24.51 27.71 -18.56
C GLU A 388 24.23 26.59 -17.54
N LYS A 389 24.56 25.36 -17.90
CA LYS A 389 24.64 24.26 -16.93
C LYS A 389 25.83 24.49 -16.00
N PRO A 390 25.82 23.89 -14.80
CA PRO A 390 27.02 23.81 -13.96
C PRO A 390 28.23 23.15 -14.66
N SER A 391 27.99 22.35 -15.71
CA SER A 391 29.01 21.73 -16.55
C SER A 391 29.58 22.64 -17.65
N GLY A 392 29.04 23.85 -17.84
CA GLY A 392 29.47 24.82 -18.85
C GLY A 392 28.70 24.80 -20.18
N ASP A 393 27.72 23.89 -20.35
CA ASP A 393 26.90 23.88 -21.57
C ASP A 393 25.89 25.04 -21.57
N LEU A 394 25.78 25.78 -22.67
CA LEU A 394 24.73 26.77 -22.86
C LEU A 394 23.34 26.10 -22.96
N LEU A 395 22.40 26.53 -22.12
CA LEU A 395 21.02 26.04 -22.11
C LEU A 395 20.08 26.98 -22.88
N ARG A 396 20.16 28.28 -22.58
CA ARG A 396 19.29 29.30 -23.17
C ARG A 396 20.01 30.63 -23.21
N CYS A 397 19.82 31.39 -24.27
CA CYS A 397 20.30 32.76 -24.41
C CYS A 397 19.10 33.65 -24.76
N LEU A 398 18.88 34.70 -23.99
CA LEU A 398 17.83 35.69 -24.23
C LEU A 398 18.48 36.98 -24.72
N ASP A 399 18.16 37.37 -25.94
CA ASP A 399 18.56 38.66 -26.48
C ASP A 399 17.55 39.74 -26.08
N LEU A 400 18.04 40.77 -25.40
CA LEU A 400 17.25 41.92 -24.98
C LEU A 400 17.36 43.06 -26.00
N SER A 401 18.14 42.92 -27.08
CA SER A 401 18.41 43.94 -28.09
C SER A 401 17.16 44.48 -28.79
N ASP A 402 16.17 43.63 -29.04
CA ASP A 402 15.01 43.92 -29.88
C ASP A 402 13.79 44.49 -29.12
N VAL A 403 13.88 44.70 -27.81
CA VAL A 403 12.74 45.01 -26.95
C VAL A 403 12.88 46.39 -26.27
N ASN A 404 11.87 47.25 -26.38
CA ASN A 404 11.87 48.61 -25.80
C ASN A 404 11.51 48.64 -24.30
N PHE A 405 10.68 47.70 -23.83
CA PHE A 405 10.30 47.56 -22.43
C PHE A 405 10.32 46.10 -21.98
N ILE A 406 10.87 45.81 -20.80
CA ILE A 406 10.94 44.45 -20.25
C ILE A 406 10.10 44.36 -18.99
N ASN A 407 9.18 43.40 -18.95
CA ASN A 407 8.35 43.12 -17.79
C ASN A 407 9.04 42.09 -16.91
N VAL A 408 9.42 42.48 -15.68
CA VAL A 408 9.99 41.58 -14.68
C VAL A 408 9.06 41.50 -13.49
N ALA A 409 8.53 40.31 -13.22
CA ALA A 409 7.77 40.04 -12.01
C ALA A 409 8.71 39.46 -10.95
N VAL A 410 8.81 40.12 -9.80
CA VAL A 410 9.67 39.74 -8.68
C VAL A 410 8.80 39.41 -7.48
N SER A 411 9.27 38.48 -6.67
CA SER A 411 8.62 38.13 -5.40
C SER A 411 8.58 39.33 -4.44
N TYR A 412 7.57 39.38 -3.55
CA TYR A 412 7.57 40.36 -2.46
C TYR A 412 8.80 40.18 -1.52
N PRO A 413 9.41 41.28 -1.04
CA PRO A 413 10.48 41.20 -0.04
C PRO A 413 9.97 40.60 1.28
N ASN A 414 10.83 39.86 1.99
CA ASN A 414 10.56 39.10 3.21
C ASN A 414 9.67 37.85 3.05
N SER A 415 9.59 37.25 1.87
CA SER A 415 8.92 35.95 1.74
C SER A 415 9.77 34.86 2.42
N CYS A 416 9.17 33.95 3.20
CA CYS A 416 9.88 32.83 3.85
C CYS A 416 10.56 31.85 2.85
N THR A 417 10.38 32.08 1.56
CA THR A 417 10.89 31.27 0.46
C THR A 417 11.86 32.09 -0.39
N ASN A 418 12.85 31.41 -0.98
CA ASN A 418 13.79 32.02 -1.92
C ASN A 418 13.07 32.84 -3.02
N PRO A 419 13.58 34.03 -3.40
CA PRO A 419 12.89 34.92 -4.33
C PRO A 419 12.83 34.33 -5.74
N PHE A 420 11.63 34.36 -6.31
CA PHE A 420 11.36 34.11 -7.73
C PHE A 420 11.42 35.41 -8.53
N VAL A 421 12.04 35.32 -9.70
CA VAL A 421 12.11 36.35 -10.72
C VAL A 421 11.62 35.74 -12.01
N MET A 422 10.55 36.31 -12.56
CA MET A 422 10.03 35.99 -13.88
C MET A 422 10.36 37.14 -14.83
N ILE A 423 11.03 36.81 -15.92
CA ILE A 423 11.36 37.75 -16.99
C ILE A 423 10.46 37.39 -18.16
N SER A 424 9.55 38.29 -18.50
CA SER A 424 8.65 38.14 -19.63
C SER A 424 9.17 38.97 -20.80
N LEU A 425 9.50 38.27 -21.89
CA LEU A 425 9.99 38.86 -23.13
C LEU A 425 8.96 38.60 -24.23
N PRO A 426 8.57 39.62 -25.01
CA PRO A 426 7.74 39.39 -26.17
C PRO A 426 8.44 38.41 -27.11
N LYS A 427 7.69 37.46 -27.69
CA LYS A 427 8.15 36.41 -28.61
C LYS A 427 8.91 35.21 -27.99
N HIS A 428 9.19 35.22 -26.69
CA HIS A 428 9.79 34.08 -25.97
C HIS A 428 8.91 33.60 -24.83
N TYR A 429 8.96 32.31 -24.49
CA TYR A 429 8.32 31.81 -23.26
C TYR A 429 9.02 32.38 -22.00
N ASP A 430 8.27 32.60 -20.93
CA ASP A 430 8.77 33.31 -19.75
C ASP A 430 9.94 32.56 -19.10
N LEU A 431 10.94 33.32 -18.65
CA LEU A 431 12.05 32.77 -17.88
C LEU A 431 11.77 32.95 -16.40
N VAL A 432 11.52 31.85 -15.69
CA VAL A 432 11.25 31.84 -14.25
C VAL A 432 12.44 31.26 -13.50
N ILE A 433 13.08 32.09 -12.67
CA ILE A 433 14.28 31.73 -11.92
C ILE A 433 14.04 31.92 -10.43
N ARG A 434 14.50 30.96 -9.63
CA ARG A 434 14.60 31.08 -8.18
C ARG A 434 16.06 31.36 -7.78
N LEU A 435 16.30 32.51 -7.15
CA LEU A 435 17.61 32.94 -6.68
C LEU A 435 17.85 32.51 -5.24
N ASN A 436 19.11 32.41 -4.78
CA ASN A 436 19.41 31.86 -3.45
C ASN A 436 19.19 32.86 -2.31
N SER A 437 19.22 34.16 -2.58
CA SER A 437 18.99 35.21 -1.58
C SER A 437 18.35 36.45 -2.18
N GLU A 438 17.69 37.25 -1.33
CA GLU A 438 17.19 38.57 -1.72
C GLU A 438 18.31 39.53 -2.11
N TYR A 439 19.50 39.37 -1.52
CA TYR A 439 20.69 40.11 -1.92
C TYR A 439 21.09 39.83 -3.38
N GLN A 440 21.11 38.55 -3.78
CA GLN A 440 21.38 38.18 -5.18
C GLN A 440 20.29 38.68 -6.13
N CYS A 441 19.03 38.70 -5.67
CA CYS A 441 17.93 39.28 -6.43
C CYS A 441 18.09 40.79 -6.63
N ALA A 442 18.44 41.54 -5.58
CA ALA A 442 18.70 42.97 -5.67
C ALA A 442 19.92 43.26 -6.56
N GLN A 443 20.99 42.47 -6.44
CA GLN A 443 22.18 42.57 -7.28
C GLN A 443 21.84 42.29 -8.76
N PHE A 444 21.06 41.25 -9.04
CA PHE A 444 20.60 40.92 -10.38
C PHE A 444 19.77 42.05 -10.99
N LEU A 445 18.77 42.57 -10.27
CA LEU A 445 17.92 43.66 -10.74
C LEU A 445 18.71 44.96 -10.94
N HIS A 446 19.71 45.24 -10.09
CA HIS A 446 20.57 46.41 -10.25
C HIS A 446 21.43 46.31 -11.52
N VAL A 447 22.08 45.16 -11.75
CA VAL A 447 22.90 44.93 -12.94
C VAL A 447 22.02 44.99 -14.19
N LEU A 448 20.85 44.34 -14.17
CA LEU A 448 19.89 44.36 -15.27
C LEU A 448 19.39 45.80 -15.56
N SER A 449 19.05 46.57 -14.52
CA SER A 449 18.64 47.98 -14.66
C SER A 449 19.75 48.85 -15.23
N ASN A 450 21.01 48.64 -14.84
CA ASN A 450 22.15 49.40 -15.36
C ASN A 450 22.38 49.13 -16.85
N ILE A 451 22.31 47.85 -17.26
CA ILE A 451 22.46 47.45 -18.66
C ILE A 451 21.33 48.05 -19.51
N LEU A 452 20.09 47.97 -19.04
CA LEU A 452 18.94 48.50 -19.77
C LEU A 452 18.97 50.03 -19.88
N ASN A 453 19.36 50.73 -18.81
CA ASN A 453 19.54 52.19 -18.83
C ASN A 453 20.63 52.62 -19.83
N ARG A 454 21.73 51.89 -19.94
CA ARG A 454 22.79 52.17 -20.93
C ARG A 454 22.30 51.98 -22.38
N THR A 455 21.37 51.06 -22.59
CA THR A 455 20.78 50.79 -23.91
C THR A 455 19.50 51.60 -24.19
N GLY A 456 19.08 52.50 -23.30
CA GLY A 456 17.89 53.33 -23.48
C GLY A 456 16.55 52.59 -23.35
N LYS A 457 16.49 51.47 -22.62
CA LYS A 457 15.31 50.59 -22.49
C LYS A 457 14.65 50.69 -21.12
N GLN A 458 13.33 50.58 -21.08
CA GLN A 458 12.55 50.72 -19.84
C GLN A 458 12.33 49.38 -19.14
N LEU A 459 12.74 49.26 -17.87
CA LEU A 459 12.50 48.08 -17.03
C LEU A 459 11.24 48.30 -16.17
N ILE A 460 10.21 47.46 -16.35
CA ILE A 460 8.98 47.51 -15.56
C ILE A 460 9.02 46.36 -14.54
N ILE A 461 9.22 46.70 -13.27
CA ILE A 461 9.27 45.73 -12.18
C ILE A 461 7.89 45.67 -11.50
N ARG A 462 7.24 44.50 -11.57
CA ARG A 462 6.01 44.21 -10.81
C ARG A 462 6.34 43.31 -9.63
N ARG A 463 5.79 43.60 -8.46
CA ARG A 463 5.95 42.72 -7.29
C ARG A 463 4.69 41.88 -7.09
N CYS A 464 4.86 40.57 -7.03
CA CYS A 464 3.78 39.59 -6.98
C CYS A 464 4.10 38.47 -5.98
N PRO A 465 3.10 37.73 -5.47
CA PRO A 465 3.35 36.53 -4.68
C PRO A 465 3.87 35.39 -5.56
N ASN A 466 4.65 34.46 -4.98
CA ASN A 466 5.28 33.35 -5.72
C ASN A 466 4.26 32.47 -6.45
N SER A 467 3.07 32.25 -5.85
CA SER A 467 1.99 31.48 -6.47
C SER A 467 1.51 32.12 -7.78
N TYR A 468 1.32 33.44 -7.78
CA TYR A 468 0.92 34.19 -8.96
C TYR A 468 1.96 34.07 -10.06
N ILE A 469 3.25 34.28 -9.75
CA ILE A 469 4.36 34.17 -10.72
C ILE A 469 4.36 32.81 -11.42
N VAL A 470 4.24 31.71 -10.66
CA VAL A 470 4.24 30.34 -11.19
C VAL A 470 2.97 30.02 -11.99
N GLU A 471 1.81 30.54 -11.57
CA GLU A 471 0.54 30.31 -12.26
C GLU A 471 0.43 31.10 -13.56
N THR A 472 0.88 32.35 -13.58
CA THR A 472 0.82 33.22 -14.77
C THR A 472 1.93 32.96 -15.78
N ALA A 473 3.05 32.36 -15.36
CA ALA A 473 4.18 32.14 -16.25
C ALA A 473 3.81 31.27 -17.47
N GLU A 474 4.13 31.78 -18.65
CA GLU A 474 4.03 31.04 -19.90
C GLU A 474 5.25 30.13 -20.06
N THR A 475 5.11 28.86 -19.67
CA THR A 475 6.12 27.81 -19.87
C THR A 475 6.16 27.32 -21.32
N SER A 476 7.28 26.73 -21.75
CA SER A 476 7.40 26.06 -23.05
C SER A 476 6.28 25.03 -23.32
N GLU A 477 5.89 24.21 -22.34
CA GLU A 477 4.82 23.20 -22.47
C GLU A 477 3.44 23.84 -22.75
N ARG A 478 3.04 24.81 -21.91
CA ARG A 478 1.80 25.59 -22.11
C ARG A 478 1.77 26.33 -23.45
N ARG A 479 2.91 26.86 -23.87
CA ARG A 479 3.04 27.53 -25.17
C ARG A 479 2.84 26.55 -26.32
N GLN A 480 3.39 25.34 -26.22
CA GLN A 480 3.17 24.28 -27.21
C GLN A 480 1.70 23.83 -27.27
N GLU A 481 1.03 23.67 -26.13
CA GLU A 481 -0.40 23.32 -26.09
C GLU A 481 -1.28 24.39 -26.77
N LYS A 482 -1.00 25.67 -26.52
CA LYS A 482 -1.67 26.79 -27.20
C LYS A 482 -1.43 26.75 -28.71
N LEU A 483 -0.18 26.49 -29.14
CA LEU A 483 0.18 26.35 -30.55
C LEU A 483 -0.58 25.19 -31.21
N ASP A 484 -0.61 24.01 -30.58
CA ASP A 484 -1.30 22.83 -31.11
C ASP A 484 -2.81 23.05 -31.28
N HIS A 485 -3.45 23.70 -30.30
CA HIS A 485 -4.86 24.09 -30.38
C HIS A 485 -5.11 25.07 -31.52
N PHE A 486 -4.24 26.05 -31.65
CA PHE A 486 -4.37 27.10 -32.66
C PHE A 486 -4.16 26.59 -34.09
N PHE A 487 -3.13 25.76 -34.32
CA PHE A 487 -2.92 25.11 -35.62
C PHE A 487 -4.19 24.39 -36.05
N ARG A 488 -4.79 23.61 -35.15
CA ARG A 488 -6.02 22.85 -35.41
C ARG A 488 -7.19 23.72 -35.86
N GLU A 489 -7.47 24.80 -35.14
CA GLU A 489 -8.55 25.74 -35.46
C GLU A 489 -8.34 26.48 -36.78
N ALA A 490 -7.10 26.89 -37.05
CA ALA A 490 -6.75 27.54 -38.30
C ALA A 490 -6.88 26.59 -39.51
N TYR A 491 -6.48 25.33 -39.36
CA TYR A 491 -6.64 24.32 -40.41
C TYR A 491 -8.10 24.02 -40.70
N ALA A 492 -8.93 23.88 -39.66
CA ALA A 492 -10.37 23.69 -39.80
C ALA A 492 -11.00 24.78 -40.68
N LYS A 493 -10.60 26.05 -40.45
CA LYS A 493 -11.08 27.22 -41.20
C LYS A 493 -10.49 27.32 -42.62
N SER A 494 -9.19 27.14 -42.80
CA SER A 494 -8.53 27.32 -44.11
C SER A 494 -8.90 26.27 -45.15
N PHE A 495 -9.21 25.05 -44.71
CA PHE A 495 -9.53 23.94 -45.59
C PHE A 495 -11.03 23.62 -45.68
N ASN A 496 -11.90 24.36 -44.97
CA ASN A 496 -13.34 24.08 -44.85
C ASN A 496 -13.60 22.62 -44.42
N ILE A 497 -12.84 22.14 -43.44
CA ILE A 497 -13.01 20.81 -42.86
C ILE A 497 -13.55 20.99 -41.43
N PRO A 498 -14.87 21.10 -41.24
CA PRO A 498 -15.47 21.35 -39.92
C PRO A 498 -15.20 20.22 -38.92
N GLN A 499 -14.83 19.01 -39.38
CA GLN A 499 -14.45 17.86 -38.54
C GLN A 499 -13.13 18.07 -37.75
N LEU A 500 -12.34 19.10 -38.08
CA LEU A 500 -11.09 19.44 -37.39
C LEU A 500 -11.30 20.42 -36.23
N SER A 501 -12.39 21.19 -36.18
CA SER A 501 -12.64 22.16 -35.10
C SER A 501 -13.07 21.44 -33.82
N GLY A 502 -12.53 21.86 -32.68
CA GLY A 502 -12.72 21.19 -31.40
C GLY A 502 -14.11 21.34 -30.78
N ASP A 503 -14.89 22.33 -31.22
CA ASP A 503 -16.12 22.74 -30.53
C ASP A 503 -17.40 22.16 -31.16
N SER A 504 -17.82 21.01 -30.65
CA SER A 504 -19.23 20.58 -30.72
C SER A 504 -20.04 20.97 -29.47
N SER A 505 -19.41 21.59 -28.48
CA SER A 505 -20.07 22.05 -27.25
C SER A 505 -19.50 23.39 -26.79
N VAL A 506 -19.97 24.47 -27.42
CA VAL A 506 -20.32 25.77 -26.82
C VAL A 506 -20.55 26.72 -28.00
N VAL A 507 -21.83 26.97 -28.28
CA VAL A 507 -22.25 28.12 -29.08
C VAL A 507 -21.97 29.36 -28.25
N THR A 508 -20.77 29.92 -28.39
CA THR A 508 -20.56 31.36 -28.20
C THR A 508 -19.69 31.84 -29.34
N CYS A 509 -20.36 32.42 -30.34
CA CYS A 509 -19.73 33.26 -31.35
C CYS A 509 -18.92 34.36 -30.66
N GLY A 510 -17.64 34.49 -30.98
CA GLY A 510 -16.84 35.65 -30.58
C GLY A 510 -15.34 35.41 -30.67
N SER A 511 -14.77 35.66 -31.85
CA SER A 511 -13.34 35.92 -32.13
C SER A 511 -12.31 34.91 -31.60
N ILE A 512 -11.50 34.36 -32.51
CA ILE A 512 -10.13 33.98 -32.16
C ILE A 512 -9.55 35.19 -31.42
N SER A 513 -9.09 35.04 -30.18
CA SER A 513 -8.54 36.18 -29.45
C SER A 513 -7.45 36.83 -30.32
N GLU A 514 -7.47 38.17 -30.47
CA GLU A 514 -6.46 38.90 -31.25
C GLU A 514 -5.03 38.54 -30.79
N GLU A 515 -4.88 38.14 -29.53
CA GLU A 515 -3.65 37.64 -28.91
C GLU A 515 -3.11 36.38 -29.61
N VAL A 516 -4.00 35.47 -30.02
CA VAL A 516 -3.64 34.22 -30.72
C VAL A 516 -3.24 34.49 -32.18
N LEU A 517 -3.89 35.43 -32.86
CA LEU A 517 -3.54 35.84 -34.23
C LEU A 517 -2.23 36.64 -34.30
N GLY A 518 -1.88 37.34 -33.20
CA GLY A 518 -0.63 38.06 -33.04
C GLY A 518 0.57 37.19 -32.64
N MET A 519 0.39 35.87 -32.43
CA MET A 519 1.48 34.98 -32.04
C MET A 519 2.55 34.87 -33.14
N THR A 520 3.80 34.98 -32.73
CA THR A 520 4.98 34.73 -33.55
C THR A 520 5.60 33.38 -33.20
N VAL A 521 5.97 32.61 -34.22
CA VAL A 521 6.62 31.30 -34.11
C VAL A 521 8.08 31.45 -34.53
N THR A 522 8.99 30.88 -33.73
CA THR A 522 10.42 30.81 -34.04
C THR A 522 10.74 29.63 -34.96
N LYS A 523 11.92 29.65 -35.59
CA LYS A 523 12.37 28.56 -36.46
C LYS A 523 12.43 27.22 -35.72
N ALA A 524 12.96 27.22 -34.49
CA ALA A 524 13.03 26.04 -33.63
C ALA A 524 11.64 25.49 -33.25
N GLU A 525 10.71 26.35 -32.84
CA GLU A 525 9.33 25.94 -32.51
C GLU A 525 8.59 25.38 -33.74
N MET A 526 8.81 25.97 -34.91
CA MET A 526 8.25 25.46 -36.16
C MET A 526 8.86 24.08 -36.51
N ALA A 527 10.18 23.93 -36.36
CA ALA A 527 10.87 22.66 -36.60
C ALA A 527 10.34 21.57 -35.66
N GLU A 528 10.23 21.88 -34.36
CA GLU A 528 9.72 20.97 -33.33
C GLU A 528 8.27 20.58 -33.60
N ALA A 529 7.41 21.54 -33.94
CA ALA A 529 6.00 21.28 -34.25
C ALA A 529 5.82 20.45 -35.55
N LEU A 530 6.76 20.55 -36.49
CA LEU A 530 6.82 19.69 -37.69
C LEU A 530 7.51 18.35 -37.41
N GLY A 531 8.15 18.17 -36.26
CA GLY A 531 8.98 16.99 -35.95
C GLY A 531 10.22 16.88 -36.83
N MET A 532 10.82 18.02 -37.19
CA MET A 532 12.03 18.13 -37.99
C MET A 532 13.13 18.82 -37.18
N ARG A 533 14.39 18.73 -37.63
CA ARG A 533 15.50 19.46 -37.01
C ARG A 533 15.48 20.91 -37.46
N GLU A 534 15.89 21.83 -36.59
CA GLU A 534 15.98 23.26 -36.93
C GLU A 534 16.92 23.52 -38.12
N ASN A 535 17.99 22.74 -38.22
CA ASN A 535 18.98 22.87 -39.31
C ASN A 535 18.54 22.16 -40.61
N ASP A 536 17.32 21.64 -40.67
CA ASP A 536 16.81 21.04 -41.90
C ASP A 536 16.58 22.12 -42.95
N LEU A 537 17.09 21.91 -44.16
CA LEU A 537 17.06 22.92 -45.22
C LEU A 537 15.62 23.26 -45.64
N PHE A 538 14.69 22.31 -45.51
CA PHE A 538 13.27 22.55 -45.73
C PHE A 538 12.69 23.56 -44.73
N VAL A 539 12.95 23.34 -43.44
CA VAL A 539 12.52 24.25 -42.36
C VAL A 539 13.14 25.63 -42.56
N GLU A 540 14.43 25.69 -42.89
CA GLU A 540 15.14 26.95 -43.11
C GLU A 540 14.56 27.78 -44.26
N ARG A 541 14.31 27.15 -45.41
CA ARG A 541 13.80 27.83 -46.60
C ARG A 541 12.34 28.22 -46.45
N MET A 542 11.53 27.35 -45.87
CA MET A 542 10.13 27.66 -45.56
C MET A 542 10.04 28.82 -44.57
N PHE A 543 10.91 28.84 -43.56
CA PHE A 543 11.00 29.95 -42.60
C PHE A 543 11.42 31.25 -43.30
N ALA A 544 12.46 31.22 -44.13
CA ALA A 544 12.96 32.38 -44.87
C ALA A 544 11.89 33.02 -45.77
N CYS A 545 11.08 32.20 -46.46
CA CYS A 545 9.97 32.66 -47.30
C CYS A 545 8.96 33.53 -46.52
N MET A 546 8.71 33.19 -45.25
CA MET A 546 7.73 33.89 -44.39
C MET A 546 8.36 35.07 -43.64
N ALA A 547 9.64 34.94 -43.32
CA ALA A 547 10.44 35.82 -42.46
C ALA A 547 11.04 37.05 -43.20
N LYS A 548 10.44 37.52 -44.30
CA LYS A 548 10.95 38.66 -45.11
C LYS A 548 11.18 40.00 -44.36
N LYS A 549 10.56 40.19 -43.18
CA LYS A 549 10.67 41.44 -42.37
C LYS A 549 11.40 41.26 -41.03
N ASP A 550 11.38 40.05 -40.47
CA ASP A 550 12.02 39.68 -39.20
C ASP A 550 12.60 38.27 -39.40
N PRO A 551 13.93 38.11 -39.49
CA PRO A 551 14.57 36.86 -39.88
C PRO A 551 14.42 35.76 -38.83
N ASN A 552 14.01 36.09 -37.59
CA ASN A 552 13.96 35.16 -36.47
C ASN A 552 12.53 34.74 -36.09
N HIS A 553 11.51 35.43 -36.60
CA HIS A 553 10.13 35.23 -36.20
C HIS A 553 9.14 35.31 -37.35
N VAL A 554 8.18 34.39 -37.35
CA VAL A 554 7.10 34.35 -38.34
C VAL A 554 5.75 34.52 -37.65
N THR A 555 4.96 35.51 -38.09
CA THR A 555 3.56 35.62 -37.66
C THR A 555 2.75 34.51 -38.28
N PHE A 556 1.85 33.94 -37.49
CA PHE A 556 1.02 32.83 -37.95
C PHE A 556 0.21 33.10 -39.22
N LEU A 557 -0.34 34.31 -39.38
CA LEU A 557 -1.08 34.68 -40.58
C LEU A 557 -0.27 34.47 -41.87
N LYS A 558 1.05 34.70 -41.82
CA LYS A 558 1.94 34.46 -42.95
C LYS A 558 2.18 32.98 -43.20
N PHE A 559 2.31 32.19 -42.13
CA PHE A 559 2.42 30.74 -42.23
C PHE A 559 1.18 30.12 -42.87
N LEU A 560 0.00 30.56 -42.43
CA LEU A 560 -1.27 30.11 -43.01
C LEU A 560 -1.41 30.53 -44.47
N ASP A 561 -1.05 31.76 -44.83
CA ASP A 561 -1.04 32.23 -46.22
C ASP A 561 -0.12 31.38 -47.10
N VAL A 562 1.09 31.06 -46.63
CA VAL A 562 2.01 30.16 -47.35
C VAL A 562 1.41 28.78 -47.56
N ILE A 563 0.83 28.15 -46.54
CA ILE A 563 0.20 26.83 -46.68
C ILE A 563 -1.03 26.87 -47.58
N VAL A 564 -1.86 27.90 -47.49
CA VAL A 564 -3.04 28.07 -48.35
C VAL A 564 -2.64 28.30 -49.80
N ARG A 565 -1.60 29.11 -50.07
CA ARG A 565 -1.03 29.27 -51.41
C ARG A 565 -0.40 27.99 -51.93
N PHE A 566 0.29 27.24 -51.08
CA PHE A 566 0.89 25.95 -51.45
C PHE A 566 -0.19 24.92 -51.80
N ALA A 567 -1.29 24.86 -51.06
CA ALA A 567 -2.36 23.87 -51.24
C ALA A 567 -3.42 24.24 -52.29
N LYS A 568 -3.88 25.50 -52.33
CA LYS A 568 -4.98 25.98 -53.20
C LYS A 568 -4.54 26.98 -54.27
N GLY A 569 -3.29 27.44 -54.26
CA GLY A 569 -2.78 28.43 -55.21
C GLY A 569 -2.68 27.90 -56.64
N SER A 570 -2.73 28.82 -57.60
CA SER A 570 -2.50 28.51 -59.02
C SER A 570 -1.05 28.09 -59.26
N LEU A 571 -0.73 27.50 -60.42
CA LEU A 571 0.65 27.15 -60.79
C LEU A 571 1.61 28.34 -60.65
N HIS A 572 1.14 29.54 -61.01
CA HIS A 572 1.88 30.78 -60.85
C HIS A 572 2.11 31.13 -59.38
N ASP A 573 1.12 30.96 -58.50
CA ASP A 573 1.28 31.21 -57.06
C ASP A 573 2.24 30.22 -56.40
N LYS A 574 2.25 28.96 -56.87
CA LYS A 574 3.17 27.91 -56.40
C LYS A 574 4.60 28.16 -56.86
N LEU A 575 4.81 28.50 -58.13
CA LEU A 575 6.12 28.88 -58.66
C LEU A 575 6.65 30.17 -58.01
N GLY A 576 5.78 31.15 -57.77
CA GLY A 576 6.06 32.34 -56.98
C GLY A 576 6.52 32.01 -55.56
N LEU A 577 5.86 31.06 -54.91
CA LEU A 577 6.22 30.63 -53.57
C LEU A 577 7.55 29.87 -53.51
N LEU A 578 7.86 29.03 -54.51
CA LEU A 578 9.15 28.34 -54.62
C LEU A 578 10.30 29.30 -54.91
N PHE A 579 10.05 30.29 -55.76
CA PHE A 579 10.99 31.36 -56.01
C PHE A 579 11.27 32.13 -54.72
N ASP A 580 10.21 32.48 -53.96
CA ASP A 580 10.32 33.12 -52.64
C ASP A 580 11.05 32.26 -51.59
N MET A 581 10.97 30.93 -51.67
CA MET A 581 11.73 30.01 -50.81
C MET A 581 13.22 29.91 -51.18
N CYS A 582 13.58 30.28 -52.42
CA CYS A 582 14.96 30.33 -52.88
C CYS A 582 15.57 31.73 -52.76
N ASP A 583 14.75 32.78 -52.83
CA ASP A 583 15.14 34.18 -52.65
C ASP A 583 15.23 34.52 -51.15
N ARG A 584 16.32 34.10 -50.50
CA ARG A 584 16.53 34.32 -49.05
C ARG A 584 16.62 35.79 -48.68
N GLU A 585 17.11 36.63 -49.59
CA GLU A 585 17.35 38.07 -49.35
C GLU A 585 16.18 38.95 -49.78
N GLY A 586 15.16 38.38 -50.46
CA GLY A 586 13.97 39.10 -50.92
C GLY A 586 14.24 40.13 -52.02
N GLN A 587 15.33 39.95 -52.79
CA GLN A 587 15.79 40.91 -53.79
C GLN A 587 15.12 40.72 -55.16
N GLY A 588 14.23 39.73 -55.30
CA GLY A 588 13.58 39.39 -56.56
C GLY A 588 14.53 38.69 -57.55
N LYS A 589 15.66 38.17 -57.07
CA LYS A 589 16.69 37.46 -57.83
C LYS A 589 17.26 36.32 -56.98
N VAL A 590 17.43 35.14 -57.56
CA VAL A 590 17.93 33.95 -56.85
C VAL A 590 19.34 33.63 -57.31
N HIS A 591 20.28 33.43 -56.40
CA HIS A 591 21.63 33.02 -56.78
C HIS A 591 21.61 31.60 -57.37
N LYS A 592 22.30 31.37 -58.49
CA LYS A 592 22.31 30.06 -59.17
C LYS A 592 22.74 28.93 -58.23
N LYS A 593 23.70 29.21 -57.35
CA LYS A 593 24.13 28.28 -56.28
C LYS A 593 23.00 27.93 -55.30
N GLU A 594 22.21 28.90 -54.86
CA GLU A 594 21.11 28.67 -53.91
C GLU A 594 19.95 27.88 -54.54
N PHE A 595 19.72 28.07 -55.84
CA PHE A 595 18.81 27.25 -56.63
C PHE A 595 19.33 25.81 -56.79
N CYS A 596 20.62 25.62 -57.11
CA CYS A 596 21.22 24.29 -57.15
C CYS A 596 21.11 23.59 -55.79
N ASP A 597 21.43 24.29 -54.69
CA ASP A 597 21.33 23.75 -53.34
C ASP A 597 19.87 23.43 -52.95
N PHE A 598 18.89 24.16 -53.51
CA PHE A 598 17.46 23.91 -53.29
C PHE A 598 17.04 22.61 -53.95
N VAL A 599 17.42 22.48 -55.22
CA VAL A 599 17.15 21.33 -56.04
C VAL A 599 17.81 20.09 -55.45
N LYS A 600 19.07 20.22 -54.99
CA LYS A 600 19.79 19.19 -54.26
C LYS A 600 19.03 18.79 -53.00
N SER A 601 18.53 19.74 -52.20
CA SER A 601 17.76 19.42 -51.00
C SER A 601 16.43 18.75 -51.29
N LEU A 602 15.70 19.22 -52.31
CA LEU A 602 14.45 18.58 -52.72
C LEU A 602 14.69 17.17 -53.25
N ASN A 603 15.79 16.93 -53.97
CA ASN A 603 16.19 15.59 -54.41
C ASN A 603 16.57 14.70 -53.22
N VAL A 604 17.25 15.23 -52.21
CA VAL A 604 17.54 14.50 -50.96
C VAL A 604 16.25 14.17 -50.21
N THR A 605 15.30 15.11 -50.09
CA THR A 605 13.97 14.90 -49.49
C THR A 605 13.12 13.92 -50.31
N ALA A 606 13.23 13.95 -51.63
CA ALA A 606 12.61 12.98 -52.54
C ALA A 606 13.36 11.64 -52.60
N GLY A 607 14.41 11.44 -51.79
CA GLY A 607 15.14 10.19 -51.64
C GLY A 607 16.02 9.81 -52.85
N VAL A 608 16.48 10.79 -53.63
CA VAL A 608 17.33 10.63 -54.80
C VAL A 608 18.78 10.95 -54.42
N LYS A 609 19.54 9.92 -54.03
CA LYS A 609 20.99 10.02 -53.77
C LYS A 609 21.76 9.89 -55.08
N ILE A 610 21.98 11.01 -55.77
CA ILE A 610 22.90 11.09 -56.91
C ILE A 610 24.19 11.74 -56.41
N GLU A 611 25.33 11.30 -56.94
CA GLU A 611 26.64 11.90 -56.67
C GLU A 611 26.63 13.40 -57.01
N GLU A 612 27.16 14.23 -56.12
CA GLU A 612 26.98 15.70 -56.18
C GLU A 612 27.49 16.29 -57.50
N SER A 613 28.57 15.73 -58.05
CA SER A 613 29.16 16.07 -59.35
C SER A 613 28.23 15.79 -60.54
N VAL A 614 27.41 14.75 -60.46
CA VAL A 614 26.46 14.35 -61.51
C VAL A 614 25.20 15.23 -61.45
N GLN A 615 24.74 15.62 -60.26
CA GLN A 615 23.63 16.56 -60.09
C GLN A 615 23.98 17.94 -60.63
N ASP A 616 25.18 18.45 -60.33
CA ASP A 616 25.66 19.74 -60.86
C ASP A 616 25.75 19.72 -62.39
N GLY A 617 26.12 18.59 -62.99
CA GLY A 617 26.10 18.38 -64.43
C GLY A 617 24.70 18.41 -65.05
N ILE A 618 23.70 17.83 -64.38
CA ILE A 618 22.30 17.82 -64.86
C ILE A 618 21.69 19.22 -64.74
N ILE A 619 21.86 19.88 -63.60
CA ILE A 619 21.28 21.20 -63.35
C ILE A 619 21.85 22.23 -64.32
N ASN A 620 23.16 22.18 -64.61
CA ASN A 620 23.77 23.07 -65.61
C ASN A 620 23.22 22.84 -67.03
N ARG A 621 22.93 21.58 -67.43
CA ARG A 621 22.30 21.30 -68.74
C ARG A 621 20.85 21.79 -68.80
N VAL A 622 20.11 21.71 -67.68
CA VAL A 622 18.73 22.22 -67.59
C VAL A 622 18.68 23.74 -67.72
N LEU A 623 19.62 24.43 -67.08
CA LEU A 623 19.76 25.89 -67.18
C LEU A 623 20.12 26.32 -68.60
N GLN A 624 21.05 25.62 -69.28
CA GLN A 624 21.37 25.87 -70.69
C GLN A 624 20.17 25.65 -71.62
N ARG A 625 19.40 24.58 -71.42
CA ARG A 625 18.23 24.26 -72.25
C ARG A 625 17.08 25.24 -72.09
N SER A 626 17.04 25.96 -70.97
CA SER A 626 16.02 26.98 -70.65
C SER A 626 16.37 28.38 -71.15
N GLY A 627 17.50 28.54 -71.86
CA GLY A 627 17.91 29.81 -72.48
C GLY A 627 18.72 30.76 -71.58
N ILE A 628 19.23 30.26 -70.43
CA ILE A 628 19.98 31.06 -69.44
C ILE A 628 21.48 30.98 -69.75
N SER A 629 22.19 32.11 -69.75
CA SER A 629 23.63 32.15 -70.02
C SER A 629 24.44 31.52 -68.88
N VAL A 630 25.57 30.90 -69.21
CA VAL A 630 26.44 30.23 -68.21
C VAL A 630 27.04 31.24 -67.23
N ASP A 631 27.20 32.50 -67.66
CA ASP A 631 27.88 33.57 -66.92
C ASP A 631 26.95 34.40 -66.00
N SER A 632 25.64 34.18 -66.02
CA SER A 632 24.73 34.87 -65.10
C SER A 632 24.74 34.21 -63.71
N GLU A 633 25.19 34.94 -62.68
CA GLU A 633 25.18 34.46 -61.28
C GLU A 633 23.77 34.41 -60.66
N PHE A 634 22.81 35.16 -61.23
CA PHE A 634 21.46 35.34 -60.69
C PHE A 634 20.38 34.90 -61.68
N LEU A 635 19.30 34.32 -61.16
CA LEU A 635 18.09 33.89 -61.86
C LEU A 635 16.94 34.85 -61.54
N SER A 636 16.28 35.42 -62.56
CA SER A 636 15.06 36.20 -62.38
C SER A 636 13.81 35.31 -62.28
N TYR A 637 12.68 35.85 -61.81
CA TYR A 637 11.42 35.10 -61.76
C TYR A 637 10.99 34.58 -63.14
N LYS A 638 11.26 35.32 -64.21
CA LYS A 638 10.97 34.89 -65.59
C LYS A 638 11.88 33.73 -66.03
N ASP A 639 13.14 33.75 -65.63
CA ASP A 639 14.08 32.65 -65.89
C ASP A 639 13.67 31.41 -65.08
N PHE A 640 13.20 31.60 -63.85
CA PHE A 640 12.68 30.55 -63.00
C PHE A 640 11.40 29.94 -63.58
N GLU A 641 10.44 30.76 -64.02
CA GLU A 641 9.23 30.31 -64.70
C GLU A 641 9.58 29.51 -65.97
N ALA A 642 10.56 29.97 -66.76
CA ALA A 642 11.04 29.29 -67.97
C ALA A 642 11.65 27.90 -67.71
N ILE A 643 12.34 27.70 -66.57
CA ILE A 643 12.89 26.39 -66.15
C ILE A 643 11.76 25.38 -65.90
N PHE A 644 10.62 25.83 -65.37
CA PHE A 644 9.49 24.97 -65.03
C PHE A 644 8.39 24.92 -66.10
N SER A 645 8.36 25.85 -67.06
CA SER A 645 7.33 25.92 -68.12
C SER A 645 7.71 25.22 -69.43
N ASN A 646 9.01 25.01 -69.72
CA ASN A 646 9.50 24.52 -71.02
C ASN A 646 9.78 23.00 -71.09
N VAL A 647 9.27 22.19 -70.16
CA VAL A 647 9.58 20.75 -70.11
C VAL A 647 8.30 19.92 -70.18
N ASP A 648 7.85 19.56 -71.38
CA ASP A 648 6.83 18.53 -71.56
C ASP A 648 7.45 17.16 -71.94
N ASP A 649 6.91 16.15 -71.27
CA ASP A 649 6.71 14.74 -71.63
C ASP A 649 7.76 13.62 -71.60
N VAL A 650 9.07 13.81 -71.39
CA VAL A 650 9.95 12.64 -71.12
C VAL A 650 11.08 13.00 -70.15
N ARG A 651 10.96 12.53 -68.90
CA ARG A 651 11.91 12.68 -67.77
C ARG A 651 12.16 14.13 -67.35
N HIS A 652 11.31 14.63 -66.46
CA HIS A 652 11.59 15.84 -65.71
C HIS A 652 12.82 15.60 -64.81
N PRO A 653 13.82 16.50 -64.81
CA PRO A 653 15.02 16.34 -63.98
C PRO A 653 14.77 16.51 -62.47
N LEU A 654 13.57 16.95 -62.10
CA LEU A 654 13.15 17.33 -60.76
C LEU A 654 11.84 16.60 -60.49
N GLY A 655 11.85 15.64 -59.56
CA GLY A 655 10.74 14.72 -59.29
C GLY A 655 9.53 15.32 -58.57
N VAL A 656 9.14 16.56 -58.91
CA VAL A 656 7.97 17.24 -58.30
C VAL A 656 7.08 17.82 -59.40
N HIS A 657 5.93 17.20 -59.64
CA HIS A 657 4.85 17.78 -60.45
C HIS A 657 4.26 18.99 -59.69
N MET A 658 4.32 20.18 -60.28
CA MET A 658 3.76 21.41 -59.66
C MET A 658 2.40 21.81 -60.25
N ARG A 659 1.91 21.06 -61.25
CA ARG A 659 0.54 21.19 -61.76
C ARG A 659 -0.42 20.57 -60.76
N GLY A 660 -0.82 21.35 -59.77
CA GLY A 660 -2.08 21.11 -59.07
C GLY A 660 -3.19 21.17 -60.10
N ALA A 661 -3.63 20.01 -60.57
CA ALA A 661 -4.65 19.91 -61.58
C ALA A 661 -5.92 20.63 -61.08
N LYS A 662 -6.56 21.40 -61.98
CA LYS A 662 -8.00 21.65 -61.89
C LYS A 662 -8.71 20.29 -62.01
N LEU A 663 -8.69 19.49 -60.96
CA LEU A 663 -9.35 18.20 -60.95
C LEU A 663 -10.80 18.42 -60.52
N LYS A 664 -11.74 18.16 -61.43
CA LYS A 664 -13.08 17.75 -61.03
C LYS A 664 -12.88 16.49 -60.19
N ILE A 665 -13.14 16.60 -58.90
CA ILE A 665 -13.00 15.50 -57.95
C ILE A 665 -14.07 14.46 -58.30
N ASN A 666 -13.69 13.41 -59.03
CA ASN A 666 -14.44 12.15 -58.98
C ASN A 666 -14.08 11.50 -57.65
N LEU A 667 -15.04 11.51 -56.72
CA LEU A 667 -14.92 10.92 -55.39
C LEU A 667 -14.64 9.40 -55.45
N ASP A 668 -14.87 8.77 -56.60
CA ASP A 668 -14.80 7.32 -56.79
C ASP A 668 -13.37 6.76 -56.99
N GLU A 669 -12.40 7.55 -57.49
CA GLU A 669 -11.01 7.07 -57.62
C GLU A 669 -10.18 7.22 -56.33
N THR A 670 -10.59 8.12 -55.44
CA THR A 670 -10.03 8.26 -54.09
C THR A 670 -10.54 7.19 -53.12
N GLU A 671 -11.50 6.35 -53.55
CA GLU A 671 -11.89 5.13 -52.85
C GLU A 671 -10.79 4.06 -52.89
N SER A 672 -9.91 4.03 -53.90
CA SER A 672 -8.85 3.01 -53.96
C SER A 672 -7.78 3.18 -52.87
N MET A 673 -7.42 4.42 -52.53
CA MET A 673 -6.44 4.73 -51.48
C MET A 673 -7.02 4.73 -50.06
N ASN A 674 -8.32 5.02 -49.91
CA ASN A 674 -9.02 4.87 -48.62
C ASN A 674 -9.65 3.48 -48.43
N SER A 675 -9.56 2.57 -49.41
CA SER A 675 -10.23 1.26 -49.38
C SER A 675 -9.80 0.39 -48.20
N PHE A 676 -8.55 0.55 -47.74
CA PHE A 676 -8.00 -0.18 -46.61
C PHE A 676 -8.20 0.51 -45.26
N ALA A 677 -8.79 1.71 -45.21
CA ALA A 677 -9.00 2.47 -43.98
C ALA A 677 -10.51 2.65 -43.71
N ILE A 678 -10.98 2.11 -42.60
CA ILE A 678 -12.34 2.37 -42.12
C ILE A 678 -12.38 3.83 -41.65
N ARG A 679 -13.16 4.66 -42.34
CA ARG A 679 -13.45 6.02 -41.86
C ARG A 679 -14.19 5.91 -40.54
N ASN A 680 -13.75 6.68 -39.56
CA ASN A 680 -14.55 6.87 -38.35
C ASN A 680 -15.80 7.65 -38.78
N GLU A 681 -16.90 6.96 -39.06
CA GLU A 681 -18.20 7.61 -39.13
C GLU A 681 -18.47 8.25 -37.78
N GLU A 682 -18.57 9.57 -37.75
CA GLU A 682 -19.22 10.29 -36.66
C GLU A 682 -20.68 9.88 -36.67
N THR A 683 -21.00 8.74 -36.07
CA THR A 683 -22.36 8.46 -35.64
C THR A 683 -22.73 9.58 -34.67
N GLY A 684 -23.47 10.56 -35.17
CA GLY A 684 -24.00 11.66 -34.40
C GLY A 684 -24.84 11.11 -33.25
N CYS A 685 -24.28 11.12 -32.04
CA CYS A 685 -25.00 11.27 -30.79
C CYS A 685 -24.00 11.27 -29.63
N THR A 686 -24.10 12.30 -28.79
CA THR A 686 -23.49 12.52 -27.48
C THR A 686 -23.73 11.42 -26.43
N TYR A 687 -24.28 10.26 -26.82
CA TYR A 687 -24.71 9.17 -25.92
C TYR A 687 -24.02 7.82 -26.18
N ILE A 688 -22.87 7.77 -26.86
CA ILE A 688 -22.00 6.56 -26.90
C ILE A 688 -20.92 6.61 -25.79
N SER A 689 -21.25 7.21 -24.65
CA SER A 689 -20.21 7.81 -23.78
C SER A 689 -19.51 6.84 -22.83
N TRP A 690 -20.22 5.92 -22.16
CA TRP A 690 -19.63 5.13 -21.06
C TRP A 690 -19.63 3.63 -21.32
N TYR A 691 -20.65 3.07 -21.98
CA TYR A 691 -20.74 1.62 -22.23
C TYR A 691 -19.64 1.12 -23.18
N LEU A 692 -19.42 1.81 -24.31
CA LEU A 692 -18.32 1.49 -25.23
C LEU A 692 -16.95 1.72 -24.59
N TRP A 693 -16.83 2.74 -23.74
CA TRP A 693 -15.61 2.97 -22.96
C TRP A 693 -15.36 1.82 -21.97
N ILE A 694 -16.38 1.35 -21.25
CA ILE A 694 -16.27 0.19 -20.36
C ILE A 694 -15.92 -1.07 -21.15
N ILE A 695 -16.57 -1.36 -22.29
CA ILE A 695 -16.21 -2.53 -23.10
C ILE A 695 -14.75 -2.46 -23.55
N SER A 696 -14.32 -1.30 -24.06
CA SER A 696 -12.93 -1.09 -24.47
C SER A 696 -11.96 -1.26 -23.30
N TYR A 697 -12.31 -0.75 -22.11
CA TYR A 697 -11.54 -0.91 -20.89
C TYR A 697 -11.48 -2.37 -20.44
N LEU A 698 -12.62 -3.06 -20.37
CA LEU A 698 -12.73 -4.46 -20.02
C LEU A 698 -11.95 -5.34 -21.00
N GLU A 699 -12.01 -5.05 -22.31
CA GLU A 699 -11.27 -5.82 -23.31
C GLU A 699 -9.76 -5.59 -23.23
N THR A 700 -9.34 -4.34 -22.99
CA THR A 700 -7.93 -3.96 -22.85
C THR A 700 -7.32 -4.56 -21.57
N TYR A 701 -8.04 -4.50 -20.45
CA TYR A 701 -7.56 -4.92 -19.12
C TYR A 701 -8.15 -6.25 -18.65
N ARG A 702 -8.72 -7.07 -19.54
CA ARG A 702 -9.39 -8.34 -19.18
C ARG A 702 -8.54 -9.24 -18.27
N GLN A 703 -7.25 -9.37 -18.58
CA GLN A 703 -6.29 -10.20 -17.83
C GLN A 703 -6.07 -9.64 -16.43
N HIS A 704 -5.87 -8.31 -16.33
CA HIS A 704 -5.69 -7.61 -15.06
C HIS A 704 -6.92 -7.74 -14.16
N ILE A 705 -8.13 -7.60 -14.73
CA ILE A 705 -9.38 -7.69 -13.97
C ILE A 705 -9.58 -9.09 -13.39
N VAL A 706 -9.36 -10.14 -14.17
CA VAL A 706 -9.50 -11.54 -13.70
C VAL A 706 -8.53 -11.83 -12.55
N ILE A 707 -7.27 -11.35 -12.65
CA ILE A 707 -6.27 -11.59 -11.61
C ILE A 707 -6.54 -10.77 -10.35
N ILE A 708 -6.96 -9.52 -10.49
CA ILE A 708 -7.38 -8.70 -9.35
C ILE A 708 -8.59 -9.33 -8.67
N PHE A 709 -9.58 -9.80 -9.44
CA PHE A 709 -10.75 -10.49 -8.91
C PHE A 709 -10.36 -11.75 -8.14
N LEU A 710 -9.53 -12.63 -8.72
CA LEU A 710 -9.05 -13.84 -8.06
C LEU A 710 -8.28 -13.52 -6.78
N PHE A 711 -7.38 -12.54 -6.82
CA PHE A 711 -6.62 -12.07 -5.67
C PHE A 711 -7.54 -11.56 -4.54
N THR A 712 -8.53 -10.73 -4.86
CA THR A 712 -9.48 -10.20 -3.88
C THR A 712 -10.39 -11.30 -3.34
N ALA A 713 -10.87 -12.21 -4.19
CA ALA A 713 -11.72 -13.33 -3.79
C ALA A 713 -10.99 -14.27 -2.81
N ILE A 714 -9.74 -14.63 -3.09
CA ILE A 714 -8.93 -15.46 -2.17
C ILE A 714 -8.69 -14.74 -0.83
N ASN A 715 -8.38 -13.44 -0.86
CA ASN A 715 -8.19 -12.65 0.37
C ASN A 715 -9.45 -12.62 1.24
N LEU A 716 -10.62 -12.40 0.63
CA LEU A 716 -11.90 -12.39 1.33
C LEU A 716 -12.27 -13.80 1.83
N LEU A 717 -12.03 -14.83 1.03
CA LEU A 717 -12.28 -16.22 1.43
C LEU A 717 -11.47 -16.61 2.66
N LEU A 718 -10.16 -16.30 2.68
CA LEU A 718 -9.30 -16.54 3.84
C LEU A 718 -9.72 -15.74 5.06
N PHE A 719 -10.13 -14.47 4.87
CA PHE A 719 -10.66 -13.64 5.95
C PHE A 719 -11.92 -14.27 6.55
N PHE A 720 -12.90 -14.61 5.71
CA PHE A 720 -14.19 -15.12 6.15
C PHE A 720 -14.11 -16.55 6.70
N GLU A 721 -13.23 -17.41 6.17
CA GLU A 721 -12.97 -18.75 6.74
C GLU A 721 -12.49 -18.62 8.18
N ARG A 722 -11.48 -17.78 8.45
CA ARG A 722 -11.00 -17.57 9.82
C ARG A 722 -11.99 -16.81 10.68
N PHE A 723 -12.68 -15.83 10.14
CA PHE A 723 -13.72 -15.12 10.86
C PHE A 723 -14.81 -16.10 11.32
N TRP A 724 -15.27 -16.99 10.44
CA TRP A 724 -16.28 -18.00 10.74
C TRP A 724 -15.78 -18.99 11.80
N HIS A 725 -14.57 -19.52 11.60
CA HIS A 725 -13.94 -20.47 12.54
C HIS A 725 -13.89 -19.91 13.98
N TYR A 726 -13.38 -18.69 14.16
CA TYR A 726 -13.27 -18.08 15.49
C TYR A 726 -14.59 -17.55 16.05
N ARG A 727 -15.60 -17.32 15.20
CA ARG A 727 -16.92 -16.85 15.61
C ARG A 727 -17.84 -17.98 16.07
N TYR A 728 -17.75 -19.14 15.41
CA TYR A 728 -18.72 -20.25 15.56
C TYR A 728 -18.08 -21.60 15.93
N GLU A 729 -16.92 -21.96 15.40
CA GLU A 729 -16.33 -23.30 15.61
C GLU A 729 -15.50 -23.41 16.89
N THR A 730 -14.96 -22.29 17.40
CA THR A 730 -14.09 -22.27 18.59
C THR A 730 -14.82 -21.85 19.87
N GLU A 731 -16.13 -22.08 19.98
CA GLU A 731 -16.91 -21.70 21.18
C GLU A 731 -16.41 -22.43 22.44
N HIS A 732 -15.94 -23.68 22.31
CA HIS A 732 -15.34 -24.48 23.39
C HIS A 732 -14.10 -23.87 24.06
N ARG A 733 -13.48 -22.85 23.45
CA ARG A 733 -12.31 -22.15 24.02
C ARG A 733 -12.67 -20.89 24.78
N ASP A 734 -13.94 -20.49 24.80
CA ASP A 734 -14.48 -19.28 25.45
C ASP A 734 -13.80 -17.94 25.10
N LEU A 735 -12.87 -17.91 24.14
CA LEU A 735 -12.19 -16.71 23.61
C LEU A 735 -13.17 -15.60 23.22
N ARG A 736 -14.35 -15.98 22.72
CA ARG A 736 -15.40 -15.05 22.28
C ARG A 736 -16.09 -14.33 23.44
N ARG A 737 -16.25 -14.99 24.59
CA ARG A 737 -16.89 -14.40 25.77
C ARG A 737 -16.07 -13.21 26.29
N VAL A 738 -14.75 -13.29 26.16
CA VAL A 738 -13.80 -12.28 26.63
C VAL A 738 -13.47 -11.24 25.55
N MET A 739 -13.08 -11.69 24.35
CA MET A 739 -12.52 -10.82 23.30
C MET A 739 -13.53 -10.42 22.22
N GLY A 740 -14.78 -10.90 22.33
CA GLY A 740 -15.88 -10.57 21.43
C GLY A 740 -15.61 -10.89 19.96
N VAL A 741 -16.00 -9.98 19.07
CA VAL A 741 -15.78 -10.11 17.62
C VAL A 741 -14.35 -9.71 17.22
N GLY A 742 -13.62 -9.01 18.10
CA GLY A 742 -12.25 -8.52 17.84
C GLY A 742 -11.28 -9.65 17.50
N ILE A 743 -11.39 -10.80 18.17
CA ILE A 743 -10.56 -11.97 17.87
C ILE A 743 -10.84 -12.53 16.46
N ALA A 744 -12.09 -12.62 16.03
CA ALA A 744 -12.43 -13.12 14.69
C ALA A 744 -11.88 -12.20 13.59
N ILE A 745 -11.98 -10.88 13.77
CA ILE A 745 -11.45 -9.87 12.83
C ILE A 745 -9.93 -9.92 12.76
N THR A 746 -9.24 -9.95 13.91
CA THR A 746 -7.76 -9.99 13.95
C THR A 746 -7.19 -11.25 13.32
N ARG A 747 -7.82 -12.41 13.52
CA ARG A 747 -7.40 -13.69 12.95
C ARG A 747 -7.70 -13.79 11.45
N GLY A 748 -8.84 -13.25 11.01
CA GLY A 748 -9.12 -13.06 9.58
C GLY A 748 -8.09 -12.18 8.89
N ALA A 749 -7.82 -11.01 9.47
CA ALA A 749 -6.83 -10.07 8.94
C ALA A 749 -5.41 -10.68 8.90
N ALA A 750 -5.04 -11.47 9.92
CA ALA A 750 -3.74 -12.16 9.95
C ALA A 750 -3.58 -13.18 8.80
N ALA A 751 -4.63 -13.93 8.46
CA ALA A 751 -4.58 -14.90 7.36
C ALA A 751 -4.47 -14.21 6.00
N SER A 752 -5.29 -13.18 5.74
CA SER A 752 -5.21 -12.39 4.51
C SER A 752 -3.87 -11.67 4.38
N LEU A 753 -3.32 -11.13 5.48
CA LEU A 753 -1.98 -10.54 5.52
C LEU A 753 -0.90 -11.57 5.19
N SER A 754 -0.96 -12.76 5.77
CA SER A 754 0.00 -13.85 5.53
C SER A 754 0.02 -14.27 4.05
N PHE A 755 -1.16 -14.39 3.44
CA PHE A 755 -1.29 -14.66 2.01
C PHE A 755 -0.72 -13.53 1.15
N CYS A 756 -1.01 -12.27 1.48
CA CYS A 756 -0.47 -11.13 0.75
C CYS A 756 1.07 -11.10 0.82
N LEU A 757 1.66 -11.30 2.01
CA LEU A 757 3.11 -11.39 2.16
C LEU A 757 3.67 -12.52 1.29
N GLY A 758 3.11 -13.73 1.35
CA GLY A 758 3.51 -14.83 0.46
C GLY A 758 3.46 -14.45 -1.03
N LEU A 759 2.39 -13.80 -1.48
CA LEU A 759 2.19 -13.43 -2.89
C LEU A 759 3.06 -12.25 -3.36
N VAL A 760 3.58 -11.41 -2.46
CA VAL A 760 4.48 -10.30 -2.84
C VAL A 760 5.79 -10.81 -3.45
N LEU A 761 6.35 -11.94 -2.99
CA LEU A 761 7.66 -12.43 -3.47
C LEU A 761 7.66 -12.89 -4.94
N PRO A 762 6.70 -13.71 -5.42
CA PRO A 762 6.65 -14.14 -6.81
C PRO A 762 6.55 -12.98 -7.81
N THR A 763 5.93 -11.86 -7.42
CA THR A 763 5.79 -10.68 -8.30
C THR A 763 7.13 -9.98 -8.64
N VAL A 764 8.20 -10.28 -7.89
CA VAL A 764 9.55 -9.69 -8.07
C VAL A 764 10.54 -10.71 -8.67
N CYS A 765 10.09 -11.93 -8.99
CA CYS A 765 10.92 -12.99 -9.57
C CYS A 765 11.09 -12.77 -11.09
N GLN A 766 11.92 -11.81 -11.48
CA GLN A 766 12.02 -11.33 -12.85
C GLN A 766 12.47 -12.40 -13.84
N ASN A 767 13.43 -13.26 -13.48
CA ASN A 767 13.95 -14.29 -14.38
C ASN A 767 12.90 -15.39 -14.64
N ILE A 768 12.16 -15.77 -13.59
CA ILE A 768 11.05 -16.73 -13.71
C ILE A 768 9.91 -16.12 -14.52
N ILE A 769 9.56 -14.86 -14.27
CA ILE A 769 8.52 -14.15 -15.03
C ILE A 769 8.90 -14.05 -16.51
N THR A 770 10.17 -13.76 -16.84
CA THR A 770 10.64 -13.73 -18.24
C THR A 770 10.55 -15.10 -18.90
N LEU A 771 10.85 -16.19 -18.18
CA LEU A 771 10.70 -17.55 -18.71
C LEU A 771 9.22 -17.91 -18.95
N LEU A 772 8.33 -17.55 -18.03
CA LEU A 772 6.90 -17.80 -18.16
C LEU A 772 6.25 -16.94 -19.25
N ARG A 773 6.83 -15.79 -19.58
CA ARG A 773 6.33 -14.87 -20.62
C ARG A 773 6.30 -15.51 -22.01
N GLU A 774 7.22 -16.43 -22.30
CA GLU A 774 7.31 -17.15 -23.58
C GLU A 774 6.32 -18.33 -23.66
N THR A 775 5.67 -18.69 -22.55
CA THR A 775 4.70 -19.78 -22.48
C THR A 775 3.27 -19.32 -22.78
N PRO A 776 2.33 -20.22 -23.13
CA PRO A 776 0.92 -19.87 -23.34
C PRO A 776 0.22 -19.28 -22.12
N LEU A 777 0.81 -19.37 -20.91
CA LEU A 777 0.26 -18.75 -19.69
C LEU A 777 0.10 -17.23 -19.81
N ARG A 778 0.86 -16.59 -20.71
CA ARG A 778 0.76 -15.15 -20.97
C ARG A 778 -0.62 -14.70 -21.47
N GLU A 779 -1.36 -15.56 -22.15
CA GLU A 779 -2.72 -15.22 -22.59
C GLU A 779 -3.68 -14.99 -21.42
N TYR A 780 -3.36 -15.56 -20.25
CA TYR A 780 -4.16 -15.48 -19.04
C TYR A 780 -3.54 -14.51 -18.01
N LEU A 781 -2.20 -14.46 -17.90
CA LEU A 781 -1.48 -13.68 -16.89
C LEU A 781 -0.74 -12.47 -17.49
N PRO A 782 -1.00 -11.24 -17.00
CA PRO A 782 -0.34 -10.04 -17.49
C PRO A 782 1.05 -9.86 -16.85
N PHE A 783 2.00 -10.71 -17.23
CA PHE A 783 3.38 -10.72 -16.71
C PHE A 783 4.10 -9.37 -16.88
N ASP A 784 3.80 -8.61 -17.93
CA ASP A 784 4.38 -7.28 -18.20
C ASP A 784 4.01 -6.25 -17.11
N SER A 785 2.95 -6.50 -16.33
CA SER A 785 2.46 -5.62 -15.26
C SER A 785 2.75 -6.16 -13.85
N ALA A 786 3.65 -7.14 -13.69
CA ALA A 786 3.93 -7.79 -12.40
C ALA A 786 4.34 -6.80 -11.30
N ILE A 787 5.15 -5.78 -11.60
CA ILE A 787 5.55 -4.74 -10.64
C ILE A 787 4.38 -3.80 -10.27
N THR A 788 3.44 -3.57 -11.19
CA THR A 788 2.22 -2.84 -10.86
C THR A 788 1.34 -3.66 -9.92
N PHE A 789 1.23 -4.97 -10.16
CA PHE A 789 0.53 -5.89 -9.26
C PHE A 789 1.21 -6.00 -7.89
N HIS A 790 2.54 -6.04 -7.84
CA HIS A 790 3.32 -5.97 -6.59
C HIS A 790 2.89 -4.80 -5.69
N LYS A 791 2.73 -3.60 -6.29
CA LYS A 791 2.27 -2.41 -5.56
C LYS A 791 0.85 -2.57 -5.01
N ILE A 792 -0.05 -3.20 -5.77
CA ILE A 792 -1.43 -3.46 -5.34
C ILE A 792 -1.43 -4.43 -4.15
N VAL A 793 -0.72 -5.56 -4.26
CA VAL A 793 -0.61 -6.54 -3.17
C VAL A 793 0.01 -5.90 -1.92
N GLY A 794 1.03 -5.04 -2.10
CA GLY A 794 1.60 -4.23 -1.03
C GLY A 794 0.54 -3.36 -0.32
N ILE A 795 -0.24 -2.55 -1.07
CA ILE A 795 -1.27 -1.70 -0.45
C ILE A 795 -2.30 -2.53 0.34
N VAL A 796 -2.74 -3.68 -0.21
CA VAL A 796 -3.70 -4.57 0.47
C VAL A 796 -3.07 -5.22 1.72
N ALA A 797 -1.80 -5.58 1.69
CA ALA A 797 -1.06 -6.06 2.86
C ALA A 797 -1.01 -4.99 3.97
N GLY A 798 -0.72 -3.74 3.60
CA GLY A 798 -0.72 -2.62 4.54
C GLY A 798 -2.07 -2.40 5.22
N PHE A 799 -3.17 -2.52 4.45
CA PHE A 799 -4.53 -2.46 5.00
C PHE A 799 -4.80 -3.57 6.03
N TRP A 800 -4.52 -4.83 5.69
CA TRP A 800 -4.75 -5.94 6.62
C TRP A 800 -3.85 -5.89 7.85
N ALA A 801 -2.61 -5.41 7.71
CA ALA A 801 -1.73 -5.19 8.85
C ALA A 801 -2.25 -4.11 9.81
N ALA A 802 -2.83 -3.02 9.29
CA ALA A 802 -3.47 -2.00 10.13
C ALA A 802 -4.67 -2.57 10.89
N VAL A 803 -5.57 -3.30 10.20
CA VAL A 803 -6.73 -3.96 10.83
C VAL A 803 -6.28 -4.95 11.91
N HIS A 804 -5.26 -5.76 11.62
CA HIS A 804 -4.68 -6.71 12.58
C HIS A 804 -4.10 -6.02 13.82
N SER A 805 -3.31 -4.95 13.62
CA SER A 805 -2.67 -4.20 14.71
C SER A 805 -3.70 -3.51 15.61
N VAL A 806 -4.69 -2.85 15.03
CA VAL A 806 -5.77 -2.17 15.77
C VAL A 806 -6.61 -3.18 16.53
N GLY A 807 -6.99 -4.29 15.90
CA GLY A 807 -7.76 -5.31 16.59
C GLY A 807 -6.99 -5.95 17.75
N HIS A 808 -5.65 -6.09 17.64
CA HIS A 808 -4.84 -6.56 18.77
C HIS A 808 -4.78 -5.56 19.93
N CYS A 809 -4.82 -4.25 19.66
CA CYS A 809 -4.92 -3.24 20.71
C CYS A 809 -6.22 -3.39 21.52
N VAL A 810 -7.36 -3.61 20.83
CA VAL A 810 -8.66 -3.85 21.49
C VAL A 810 -8.64 -5.18 22.25
N ASN A 811 -8.08 -6.22 21.66
CA ASN A 811 -7.95 -7.53 22.28
C ASN A 811 -7.09 -7.48 23.56
N PHE A 812 -5.97 -6.76 23.56
CA PHE A 812 -5.14 -6.62 24.75
C PHE A 812 -5.82 -5.86 25.88
N TYR A 813 -6.68 -4.89 25.56
CA TYR A 813 -7.54 -4.25 26.56
C TYR A 813 -8.45 -5.27 27.25
N HIS A 814 -9.17 -6.09 26.48
CA HIS A 814 -10.06 -7.11 27.04
C HIS A 814 -9.29 -8.17 27.85
N VAL A 815 -8.13 -8.62 27.36
CA VAL A 815 -7.25 -9.57 28.05
C VAL A 815 -6.76 -9.01 29.40
N ALA A 816 -6.34 -7.74 29.44
CA ALA A 816 -5.84 -7.12 30.67
C ALA A 816 -6.92 -6.88 31.74
N THR A 817 -8.21 -6.93 31.37
CA THR A 817 -9.32 -6.82 32.33
C THR A 817 -9.74 -8.15 32.96
N GLN A 818 -9.18 -9.27 32.50
CA GLN A 818 -9.53 -10.60 33.02
C GLN A 818 -8.72 -10.97 34.26
N SER A 819 -9.32 -11.83 35.10
CA SER A 819 -8.62 -12.46 36.22
C SER A 819 -7.57 -13.46 35.72
N GLN A 820 -6.61 -13.79 36.59
CA GLN A 820 -5.55 -14.75 36.29
C GLN A 820 -6.09 -16.14 35.90
N ASP A 821 -7.09 -16.64 36.63
CA ASP A 821 -7.71 -17.94 36.34
C ASP A 821 -8.35 -17.96 34.96
N GLY A 822 -9.03 -16.87 34.58
CA GLY A 822 -9.59 -16.71 33.24
C GLY A 822 -8.51 -16.70 32.16
N LEU A 823 -7.37 -16.04 32.42
CA LEU A 823 -6.24 -16.03 31.50
C LEU A 823 -5.58 -17.40 31.36
N GLN A 824 -5.49 -18.19 32.43
CA GLN A 824 -4.95 -19.54 32.38
C GLN A 824 -5.82 -20.49 31.54
N CYS A 825 -7.15 -20.32 31.60
CA CYS A 825 -8.06 -21.04 30.72
C CYS A 825 -7.91 -20.64 29.25
N LEU A 826 -7.70 -19.35 28.96
CA LEU A 826 -7.54 -18.82 27.60
C LEU A 826 -6.18 -19.17 26.99
N PHE A 827 -5.12 -19.12 27.80
CA PHE A 827 -3.72 -19.27 27.40
C PHE A 827 -3.07 -20.44 28.13
N GLN A 828 -3.45 -21.66 27.75
CA GLN A 828 -2.95 -22.89 28.39
C GLN A 828 -1.41 -23.03 28.37
N GLU A 829 -0.75 -22.40 27.39
CA GLU A 829 0.71 -22.39 27.25
C GLU A 829 1.40 -21.28 28.08
N ALA A 830 0.63 -20.33 28.62
CA ALA A 830 1.14 -19.24 29.45
C ALA A 830 0.81 -19.51 30.92
N VAL A 831 1.78 -20.06 31.65
CA VAL A 831 1.63 -20.32 33.09
C VAL A 831 2.13 -19.10 33.87
N PHE A 832 1.25 -18.52 34.67
CA PHE A 832 1.57 -17.40 35.57
C PHE A 832 1.68 -17.91 37.01
N GLY A 833 2.64 -17.38 37.77
CA GLY A 833 2.68 -17.63 39.23
C GLY A 833 1.49 -16.97 39.93
N SER A 834 1.03 -17.52 41.06
CA SER A 834 -0.15 -17.03 41.80
C SER A 834 -0.06 -15.56 42.25
N ASN A 835 1.15 -14.99 42.31
CA ASN A 835 1.40 -13.62 42.76
C ASN A 835 1.63 -12.65 41.59
N PHE A 836 1.52 -13.10 40.34
CA PHE A 836 1.83 -12.29 39.16
C PHE A 836 0.57 -12.01 38.33
N LEU A 837 0.08 -10.78 38.40
CA LEU A 837 -1.00 -10.30 37.55
C LEU A 837 -0.41 -9.72 36.24
N PRO A 838 -0.62 -10.36 35.08
CA PRO A 838 -0.04 -9.90 33.81
C PRO A 838 -0.69 -8.60 33.33
N SER A 839 0.02 -7.48 33.52
CA SER A 839 -0.41 -6.15 33.08
C SER A 839 -0.32 -5.96 31.56
N ILE A 840 -0.90 -4.88 31.05
CA ILE A 840 -0.76 -4.50 29.62
C ILE A 840 0.71 -4.33 29.22
N SER A 841 1.51 -3.77 30.13
CA SER A 841 2.95 -3.60 29.92
C SER A 841 3.63 -4.95 29.67
N TYR A 842 3.23 -5.98 30.43
CA TYR A 842 3.70 -7.34 30.19
C TYR A 842 3.29 -7.85 28.80
N TRP A 843 2.02 -7.68 28.39
CA TRP A 843 1.57 -8.14 27.08
C TRP A 843 2.26 -7.44 25.90
N LEU A 844 2.47 -6.12 25.99
CA LEU A 844 3.09 -5.34 24.91
C LEU A 844 4.61 -5.42 24.88
N TYR A 845 5.27 -5.39 26.05
CA TYR A 845 6.72 -5.25 26.17
C TYR A 845 7.41 -6.46 26.82
N GLY A 846 6.67 -7.32 27.52
CA GLY A 846 7.18 -8.55 28.13
C GLY A 846 7.02 -9.80 27.27
N THR A 847 6.12 -9.78 26.27
CA THR A 847 5.92 -10.93 25.36
C THR A 847 6.67 -10.77 24.05
N ILE A 848 7.15 -11.90 23.50
CA ILE A 848 7.77 -11.96 22.17
C ILE A 848 6.77 -11.45 21.11
N THR A 849 5.50 -11.85 21.21
CA THR A 849 4.42 -11.39 20.32
C THR A 849 4.26 -9.88 20.32
N GLY A 850 4.27 -9.23 21.48
CA GLY A 850 4.13 -7.77 21.61
C GLY A 850 5.31 -7.02 21.01
N ILE A 851 6.54 -7.35 21.41
CA ILE A 851 7.76 -6.69 20.93
C ILE A 851 7.90 -6.85 19.41
N THR A 852 7.74 -8.08 18.90
CA THR A 852 7.82 -8.34 17.46
C THR A 852 6.73 -7.60 16.70
N GLY A 853 5.51 -7.50 17.25
CA GLY A 853 4.41 -6.72 16.65
C GLY A 853 4.76 -5.23 16.49
N ILE A 854 5.31 -4.60 17.53
CA ILE A 854 5.74 -3.19 17.48
C ILE A 854 6.86 -2.99 16.45
N LEU A 855 7.86 -3.88 16.43
CA LEU A 855 8.96 -3.84 15.46
C LEU A 855 8.48 -4.04 14.03
N LEU A 856 7.51 -4.94 13.80
CA LEU A 856 6.90 -5.16 12.49
C LEU A 856 6.17 -3.91 11.99
N VAL A 857 5.40 -3.23 12.84
CA VAL A 857 4.73 -1.96 12.49
C VAL A 857 5.75 -0.89 12.11
N ALA A 858 6.86 -0.78 12.86
CA ALA A 858 7.93 0.18 12.57
C ALA A 858 8.62 -0.11 11.23
N ILE A 859 9.04 -1.37 10.98
CA ILE A 859 9.72 -1.76 9.75
C ILE A 859 8.79 -1.62 8.54
N MET A 860 7.53 -2.04 8.65
CA MET A 860 6.54 -1.83 7.59
C MET A 860 6.35 -0.35 7.29
N SER A 861 6.23 0.50 8.31
CA SER A 861 6.09 1.94 8.12
C SER A 861 7.28 2.54 7.36
N ILE A 862 8.51 2.13 7.69
CA ILE A 862 9.73 2.55 6.98
C ILE A 862 9.69 2.08 5.51
N ILE A 863 9.40 0.81 5.25
CA ILE A 863 9.35 0.27 3.88
C ILE A 863 8.33 1.05 3.02
N TYR A 864 7.13 1.30 3.55
CA TYR A 864 6.05 1.93 2.78
C TYR A 864 6.33 3.42 2.50
N VAL A 865 6.78 4.17 3.51
CA VAL A 865 7.07 5.60 3.33
C VAL A 865 8.16 5.79 2.28
N PHE A 866 9.25 5.03 2.36
CA PHE A 866 10.37 5.16 1.42
C PHE A 866 10.08 4.55 0.03
N SER A 867 9.05 3.72 -0.09
CA SER A 867 8.54 3.21 -1.38
C SER A 867 7.54 4.15 -2.06
N THR A 868 7.24 5.31 -1.46
CA THR A 868 6.33 6.31 -2.04
C THR A 868 6.96 6.96 -3.29
N PRO A 869 6.22 7.20 -4.39
CA PRO A 869 6.76 7.78 -5.61
C PRO A 869 7.50 9.12 -5.41
N ALA A 870 7.06 9.94 -4.44
CA ALA A 870 7.72 11.20 -4.10
C ALA A 870 9.14 11.01 -3.57
N VAL A 871 9.38 9.98 -2.74
CA VAL A 871 10.71 9.67 -2.20
C VAL A 871 11.58 8.99 -3.26
N MET A 872 11.00 8.08 -4.04
CA MET A 872 11.74 7.34 -5.07
C MET A 872 12.34 8.24 -6.17
N LYS A 873 11.61 9.30 -6.57
CA LYS A 873 12.08 10.26 -7.58
C LYS A 873 13.31 11.05 -7.12
N GLU A 874 13.38 11.38 -5.84
CA GLU A 874 14.42 12.25 -5.27
C GLU A 874 15.57 11.46 -4.61
N ALA A 875 15.30 10.27 -4.08
CA ALA A 875 16.20 9.50 -3.22
C ALA A 875 16.12 7.98 -3.46
N TYR A 876 16.35 7.55 -4.70
CA TYR A 876 16.30 6.13 -5.10
C TYR A 876 17.21 5.19 -4.28
N HIS A 877 18.39 5.67 -3.84
CA HIS A 877 19.30 4.88 -3.00
C HIS A 877 18.68 4.56 -1.62
N ALA A 878 17.98 5.53 -1.02
CA ALA A 878 17.31 5.33 0.26
C ALA A 878 16.16 4.32 0.13
N PHE A 879 15.39 4.40 -0.96
CA PHE A 879 14.40 3.38 -1.32
C PHE A 879 15.02 1.98 -1.38
N LYS A 880 16.13 1.80 -2.12
CA LYS A 880 16.77 0.48 -2.28
C LYS A 880 17.20 -0.14 -0.95
N ILE A 881 17.81 0.64 -0.05
CA ILE A 881 18.26 0.16 1.27
C ILE A 881 17.08 -0.18 2.16
N THR A 882 16.10 0.73 2.28
CA THR A 882 14.95 0.53 3.16
C THR A 882 14.08 -0.63 2.69
N HIS A 883 13.94 -0.85 1.39
CA HIS A 883 13.20 -1.99 0.84
C HIS A 883 13.89 -3.35 1.10
N LEU A 884 15.20 -3.37 1.40
CA LEU A 884 15.92 -4.60 1.82
C LEU A 884 15.48 -5.07 3.22
N LEU A 885 14.92 -4.17 4.06
CA LEU A 885 14.36 -4.54 5.37
C LEU A 885 13.22 -5.55 5.27
N THR A 886 12.69 -5.81 4.07
CA THR A 886 11.76 -6.90 3.80
C THR A 886 12.29 -8.26 4.29
N ILE A 887 13.61 -8.52 4.23
CA ILE A 887 14.19 -9.77 4.76
C ILE A 887 13.97 -9.86 6.28
N LEU A 888 14.23 -8.76 6.99
CA LEU A 888 14.00 -8.66 8.43
C LEU A 888 12.51 -8.75 8.78
N LEU A 889 11.63 -8.19 7.95
CA LEU A 889 10.18 -8.30 8.09
C LEU A 889 9.72 -9.77 8.12
N TYR A 890 10.18 -10.61 7.18
CA TYR A 890 9.83 -12.04 7.17
C TYR A 890 10.36 -12.76 8.40
N ALA A 891 11.62 -12.51 8.79
CA ALA A 891 12.21 -13.13 9.98
C ALA A 891 11.41 -12.80 11.25
N LEU A 892 11.05 -11.53 11.45
CA LEU A 892 10.25 -11.09 12.58
C LEU A 892 8.81 -11.63 12.54
N THR A 893 8.22 -11.80 11.35
CA THR A 893 6.85 -12.35 11.22
C THR A 893 6.82 -13.83 11.62
N VAL A 894 7.87 -14.60 11.31
CA VAL A 894 8.01 -15.98 11.79
C VAL A 894 8.14 -16.01 13.32
N LEU A 895 8.98 -15.14 13.90
CA LEU A 895 9.13 -15.03 15.36
C LEU A 895 7.84 -14.58 16.06
N HIS A 896 7.06 -13.71 15.42
CA HIS A 896 5.81 -13.19 15.96
C HIS A 896 4.77 -14.29 16.22
N GLY A 897 4.67 -15.29 15.35
CA GLY A 897 3.72 -16.40 15.52
C GLY A 897 4.23 -17.56 16.38
N LEU A 898 5.51 -17.59 16.71
CA LEU A 898 6.16 -18.74 17.35
C LEU A 898 5.68 -19.07 18.78
N PRO A 899 5.31 -18.09 19.64
CA PRO A 899 4.86 -18.36 21.00
C PRO A 899 3.51 -19.10 21.12
N LYS A 900 2.82 -19.38 20.02
CA LYS A 900 1.54 -20.13 19.97
C LYS A 900 0.46 -19.60 20.92
N LEU A 901 0.44 -18.29 21.16
CA LEU A 901 -0.46 -17.68 22.15
C LEU A 901 -1.94 -18.04 21.92
N LEU A 902 -2.38 -18.14 20.67
CA LEU A 902 -3.79 -18.42 20.33
C LEU A 902 -3.96 -19.68 19.48
N ASP A 903 -3.03 -19.95 18.57
CA ASP A 903 -3.06 -21.07 17.63
C ASP A 903 -1.64 -21.32 17.11
N SER A 904 -1.47 -22.47 16.48
CA SER A 904 -0.28 -22.87 15.74
C SER A 904 0.14 -21.84 14.66
N PRO A 905 1.46 -21.63 14.47
CA PRO A 905 1.96 -20.68 13.48
C PRO A 905 1.72 -21.18 12.05
N LYS A 906 0.70 -20.62 11.38
CA LYS A 906 0.35 -20.98 10.00
C LYS A 906 1.12 -20.21 8.93
N PHE A 907 1.85 -19.14 9.31
CA PHE A 907 2.54 -18.25 8.36
C PHE A 907 3.53 -18.98 7.45
N LEU A 908 4.27 -19.96 7.97
CA LEU A 908 5.25 -20.74 7.20
C LEU A 908 4.61 -21.49 6.03
N TYR A 909 3.37 -21.97 6.17
CA TYR A 909 2.66 -22.65 5.08
C TYR A 909 2.38 -21.72 3.88
N TYR A 910 2.11 -20.44 4.13
CA TYR A 910 1.86 -19.46 3.07
C TYR A 910 3.13 -19.04 2.33
N VAL A 911 4.27 -19.05 3.02
CA VAL A 911 5.49 -18.38 2.54
C VAL A 911 6.57 -19.35 2.08
N ALA A 912 6.56 -20.62 2.50
CA ALA A 912 7.57 -21.61 2.12
C ALA A 912 7.75 -21.73 0.59
N GLY A 913 6.66 -21.96 -0.15
CA GLY A 913 6.70 -22.05 -1.62
C GLY A 913 7.20 -20.76 -2.30
N PRO A 914 6.61 -19.59 -2.00
CA PRO A 914 7.09 -18.31 -2.51
C PRO A 914 8.57 -17.99 -2.22
N ILE A 915 9.07 -18.31 -1.03
CA ILE A 915 10.50 -18.14 -0.70
C ILE A 915 11.35 -19.05 -1.58
N SER A 916 10.97 -20.32 -1.74
CA SER A 916 11.72 -21.25 -2.61
C SER A 916 11.80 -20.72 -4.04
N LEU A 917 10.70 -20.20 -4.60
CA LEU A 917 10.68 -19.58 -5.92
C LEU A 917 11.60 -18.36 -6.01
N PHE A 918 11.57 -17.48 -5.01
CA PHE A 918 12.43 -16.30 -4.96
C PHE A 918 13.92 -16.67 -4.89
N VAL A 919 14.28 -17.69 -4.10
CA VAL A 919 15.66 -18.16 -4.01
C VAL A 919 16.13 -18.73 -5.35
N ILE A 920 15.30 -19.53 -6.04
CA ILE A 920 15.60 -20.05 -7.38
C ILE A 920 15.83 -18.91 -8.37
N ASP A 921 14.96 -17.90 -8.39
CA ASP A 921 15.09 -16.72 -9.26
C ASP A 921 16.41 -15.99 -9.04
N ARG A 922 16.83 -15.83 -7.78
CA ARG A 922 18.11 -15.19 -7.44
C ARG A 922 19.31 -16.03 -7.86
N ILE A 923 19.24 -17.36 -7.74
CA ILE A 923 20.28 -18.27 -8.22
C ILE A 923 20.44 -18.16 -9.75
N ILE A 924 19.33 -18.11 -10.49
CA ILE A 924 19.35 -17.92 -11.95
C ILE A 924 20.00 -16.57 -12.30
N GLY A 925 19.61 -15.50 -11.61
CA GLY A 925 20.17 -14.16 -11.83
C GLY A 925 21.68 -14.07 -11.53
N MET A 926 22.18 -14.78 -10.52
CA MET A 926 23.62 -14.81 -10.20
C MET A 926 24.46 -15.50 -11.27
N ARG A 927 23.87 -16.42 -12.06
CA ARG A 927 24.58 -17.08 -13.18
C ARG A 927 24.76 -16.16 -14.39
N GLN A 928 23.99 -15.08 -14.52
CA GLN A 928 24.06 -14.16 -15.64
C GLN A 928 25.24 -13.18 -15.48
N GLN A 929 26.12 -13.09 -16.48
CA GLN A 929 27.22 -12.13 -16.50
C GLN A 929 26.77 -10.81 -17.13
N TYR A 930 26.73 -9.74 -16.33
CA TYR A 930 26.47 -8.39 -16.84
C TYR A 930 27.72 -7.83 -17.52
N LYS A 931 27.65 -7.61 -18.84
CA LYS A 931 28.73 -6.94 -19.60
C LYS A 931 28.55 -5.42 -19.54
N ARG A 932 29.66 -4.71 -19.26
CA ARG A 932 29.68 -3.24 -19.33
C ARG A 932 29.88 -2.81 -20.78
N LEU A 933 28.96 -2.02 -21.32
CA LEU A 933 29.03 -1.49 -22.69
C LEU A 933 29.41 0.00 -22.68
N GLN A 934 30.24 0.41 -23.63
CA GLN A 934 30.58 1.81 -23.86
C GLN A 934 29.54 2.47 -24.78
N ILE A 935 29.10 3.67 -24.42
CA ILE A 935 28.23 4.51 -25.25
C ILE A 935 29.09 5.17 -26.32
N LEU A 936 28.77 4.95 -27.60
CA LEU A 936 29.46 5.55 -28.76
C LEU A 936 28.94 6.95 -29.06
N SER A 937 27.61 7.13 -29.07
CA SER A 937 26.98 8.42 -29.27
C SER A 937 25.62 8.48 -28.57
N GLY A 938 25.26 9.68 -28.12
CA GLY A 938 23.95 9.98 -27.54
C GLY A 938 23.41 11.25 -28.19
N THR A 939 22.25 11.17 -28.82
CA THR A 939 21.58 12.30 -29.45
C THR A 939 20.17 12.44 -28.88
N ILE A 940 19.78 13.67 -28.55
CA ILE A 940 18.40 13.98 -28.18
C ILE A 940 17.65 14.25 -29.48
N LEU A 941 16.61 13.47 -29.74
CA LEU A 941 15.74 13.62 -30.90
C LEU A 941 14.57 14.56 -30.56
N PRO A 942 13.87 15.11 -31.57
CA PRO A 942 12.60 15.82 -31.38
C PRO A 942 11.64 15.01 -30.48
N SER A 943 10.76 15.68 -29.73
CA SER A 943 9.87 15.06 -28.73
C SER A 943 10.56 14.54 -27.45
N GLY A 944 11.83 14.92 -27.19
CA GLY A 944 12.52 14.62 -25.92
C GLY A 944 13.05 13.18 -25.79
N MET A 945 13.18 12.48 -26.91
CA MET A 945 13.65 11.10 -26.97
C MET A 945 15.18 11.02 -26.91
N LEU A 946 15.73 10.14 -26.06
CA LEU A 946 17.18 9.92 -25.95
C LEU A 946 17.59 8.70 -26.76
N PHE A 947 18.24 8.92 -27.90
CA PHE A 947 18.80 7.87 -28.74
C PHE A 947 20.26 7.60 -28.36
N ARG A 948 20.59 6.35 -27.99
CA ARG A 948 21.95 5.94 -27.59
C ARG A 948 22.46 4.81 -28.48
N LYS A 949 23.63 5.00 -29.09
CA LYS A 949 24.38 3.94 -29.78
C LYS A 949 25.42 3.35 -28.85
N PHE A 950 25.50 2.03 -28.78
CA PHE A 950 26.51 1.30 -28.00
C PHE A 950 27.49 0.59 -28.93
N ALA A 951 28.70 0.32 -28.46
CA ALA A 951 29.67 -0.50 -29.20
C ALA A 951 29.11 -1.93 -29.35
N ASN A 952 28.98 -2.40 -30.60
CA ASN A 952 28.39 -3.69 -30.91
C ASN A 952 29.27 -4.85 -30.37
N LEU A 953 28.64 -5.90 -29.85
CA LEU A 953 29.28 -7.21 -29.73
C LEU A 953 28.80 -8.09 -30.90
N THR A 954 29.74 -8.65 -31.63
CA THR A 954 29.51 -9.76 -32.56
C THR A 954 28.71 -10.86 -31.88
N GLY A 955 27.47 -11.13 -32.34
CA GLY A 955 26.78 -12.37 -32.00
C GLY A 955 25.28 -12.35 -31.65
N ILE A 956 24.46 -11.44 -32.18
CA ILE A 956 23.01 -11.67 -32.20
C ILE A 956 22.48 -11.37 -33.59
N LEU A 957 22.41 -12.41 -34.41
CA LEU A 957 21.77 -12.42 -35.71
C LEU A 957 20.64 -13.45 -35.61
N CYS A 958 19.41 -13.00 -35.34
CA CYS A 958 18.24 -13.84 -35.56
C CYS A 958 17.94 -13.78 -37.05
N ILE A 959 18.46 -14.76 -37.79
CA ILE A 959 18.09 -14.99 -39.18
C ILE A 959 16.77 -15.75 -39.17
N MET A 960 15.75 -15.22 -39.85
CA MET A 960 14.64 -16.06 -40.30
C MET A 960 15.19 -16.97 -41.40
N GLU A 961 15.34 -18.26 -41.12
CA GLU A 961 15.72 -19.25 -42.14
C GLU A 961 14.52 -19.51 -43.08
N GLY A 962 14.60 -18.97 -44.30
CA GLY A 962 13.66 -19.24 -45.40
C GLY A 962 13.88 -18.29 -46.59
N GLU A 963 13.62 -18.76 -47.82
CA GLU A 963 13.55 -17.90 -49.01
C GLU A 963 12.30 -16.99 -48.90
N LEU A 964 12.50 -15.75 -48.45
CA LEU A 964 11.44 -14.75 -48.40
C LEU A 964 11.17 -14.14 -49.77
N GLY A 965 9.90 -14.14 -50.19
CA GLY A 965 9.45 -13.52 -51.46
C GLY A 965 9.10 -12.03 -51.32
N VAL A 966 8.08 -11.69 -50.53
CA VAL A 966 7.64 -10.29 -50.31
C VAL A 966 7.17 -10.12 -48.86
N VAL A 967 7.53 -9.01 -48.22
CA VAL A 967 7.19 -8.63 -46.85
C VAL A 967 6.24 -7.43 -46.86
N TYR A 968 5.07 -7.60 -46.25
CA TYR A 968 4.14 -6.51 -45.96
C TYR A 968 4.38 -5.98 -44.55
N PHE A 969 4.90 -4.75 -44.42
CA PHE A 969 5.08 -4.10 -43.13
C PHE A 969 3.95 -3.11 -42.87
N ILE A 970 3.06 -3.46 -41.93
CA ILE A 970 1.90 -2.65 -41.55
C ILE A 970 2.17 -2.01 -40.19
N TRP A 971 2.29 -0.69 -40.17
CA TRP A 971 2.47 0.06 -38.93
C TRP A 971 1.17 0.77 -38.54
N VAL A 972 0.61 0.43 -37.38
CA VAL A 972 -0.60 1.08 -36.84
C VAL A 972 -0.22 1.90 -35.62
N CYS A 973 -0.48 3.21 -35.65
CA CYS A 973 -0.18 4.12 -34.55
C CYS A 973 -1.29 5.17 -34.39
N SER A 974 -1.41 5.77 -33.19
CA SER A 974 -2.29 6.93 -33.01
C SER A 974 -1.65 8.17 -33.62
N THR A 975 -0.42 8.46 -33.23
CA THR A 975 0.34 9.64 -33.66
C THR A 975 1.80 9.26 -33.89
N HIS A 976 2.50 9.99 -34.76
CA HIS A 976 3.95 9.84 -34.94
C HIS A 976 4.79 10.41 -33.79
N LYS A 977 4.15 11.14 -32.85
CA LYS A 977 4.79 11.71 -31.67
C LYS A 977 5.51 10.63 -30.84
N ASN A 978 6.79 10.84 -30.53
CA ASN A 978 7.73 9.91 -29.89
C ASN A 978 8.25 8.74 -30.76
N TYR A 979 7.77 8.59 -31.99
CA TYR A 979 8.20 7.55 -32.94
C TYR A 979 8.78 8.13 -34.23
N GLU A 980 9.18 9.40 -34.24
CA GLU A 980 9.71 10.11 -35.41
C GLU A 980 11.01 9.46 -35.91
N TRP A 981 11.84 8.99 -34.97
CA TRP A 981 13.07 8.24 -35.26
C TRP A 981 12.82 6.98 -36.10
N PHE A 982 11.64 6.38 -35.99
CA PHE A 982 11.30 5.17 -36.70
C PHE A 982 11.11 5.43 -38.20
N ILE A 983 10.67 6.64 -38.59
CA ILE A 983 10.57 7.04 -40.00
C ILE A 983 11.96 7.04 -40.66
N GLU A 984 12.98 7.57 -39.97
CA GLU A 984 14.36 7.55 -40.49
C GLU A 984 14.90 6.11 -40.64
N VAL A 985 14.51 5.21 -39.73
CA VAL A 985 14.85 3.77 -39.84
C VAL A 985 14.17 3.17 -41.07
N LEU A 986 12.88 3.42 -41.28
CA LEU A 986 12.14 2.91 -42.44
C LEU A 986 12.72 3.44 -43.77
N GLN A 987 13.13 4.71 -43.82
CA GLN A 987 13.79 5.29 -45.00
C GLN A 987 15.10 4.56 -45.34
N ASN A 988 15.90 4.22 -44.32
CA ASN A 988 17.16 3.50 -44.51
C ASN A 988 16.91 2.05 -44.97
N VAL A 989 15.86 1.40 -44.47
CA VAL A 989 15.47 0.05 -44.89
C VAL A 989 15.00 0.06 -46.35
N GLU A 990 14.13 1.01 -46.73
CA GLU A 990 13.66 1.17 -48.11
C GLU A 990 14.82 1.46 -49.09
N ALA A 991 15.83 2.23 -48.66
CA ALA A 991 17.01 2.50 -49.47
C ALA A 991 17.94 1.29 -49.66
N LEU A 992 17.90 0.31 -48.75
CA LEU A 992 18.66 -0.94 -48.84
C LEU A 992 17.90 -2.00 -49.66
N ASP A 993 16.58 -1.87 -49.80
CA ASP A 993 15.74 -2.77 -50.57
C ASP A 993 15.89 -2.53 -52.09
N LYS A 994 16.85 -3.24 -52.69
CA LYS A 994 17.10 -3.18 -54.15
C LYS A 994 16.19 -4.12 -54.96
N GLU A 995 15.53 -5.06 -54.30
CA GLU A 995 14.73 -6.13 -54.92
C GLU A 995 13.21 -5.90 -54.80
N ASN A 996 12.79 -4.77 -54.21
CA ASN A 996 11.39 -4.44 -53.90
C ASN A 996 10.69 -5.54 -53.07
N LEU A 997 11.42 -6.09 -52.10
CA LEU A 997 10.92 -7.13 -51.20
C LEU A 997 9.98 -6.56 -50.13
N LEU A 998 10.01 -5.25 -49.86
CA LEU A 998 9.28 -4.61 -48.76
C LEU A 998 8.17 -3.67 -49.26
N GLU A 999 6.92 -3.95 -48.89
CA GLU A 999 5.76 -3.06 -49.11
C GLU A 999 5.25 -2.53 -47.77
N MET A 1000 5.26 -1.20 -47.58
CA MET A 1000 4.96 -0.54 -46.30
C MET A 1000 3.60 0.20 -46.32
N HIS A 1001 2.80 -0.01 -45.29
CA HIS A 1001 1.55 0.73 -45.05
C HIS A 1001 1.52 1.29 -43.63
N ILE A 1002 1.26 2.58 -43.49
CA ILE A 1002 1.22 3.28 -42.20
C ILE A 1002 -0.23 3.71 -41.94
N PHE A 1003 -0.82 3.33 -40.82
CA PHE A 1003 -2.19 3.67 -40.41
C PHE A 1003 -2.16 4.61 -39.19
N VAL A 1004 -2.61 5.85 -39.39
CA VAL A 1004 -2.75 6.87 -38.36
C VAL A 1004 -4.19 6.87 -37.85
N THR A 1005 -4.39 6.47 -36.59
CA THR A 1005 -5.71 6.19 -35.99
C THR A 1005 -6.26 7.30 -35.10
N GLN A 1006 -5.52 8.41 -34.92
CA GLN A 1006 -5.99 9.58 -34.16
C GLN A 1006 -7.30 10.13 -34.75
N PHE A 1007 -8.18 10.65 -33.90
CA PHE A 1007 -9.35 11.40 -34.35
C PHE A 1007 -8.95 12.75 -34.93
N PHE A 1008 -9.64 13.21 -35.97
CA PHE A 1008 -9.38 14.48 -36.65
C PHE A 1008 -9.30 15.68 -35.69
N HIS A 1009 -10.25 15.81 -34.76
CA HIS A 1009 -10.27 16.89 -33.76
C HIS A 1009 -9.13 16.81 -32.72
N LYS A 1010 -8.23 15.81 -32.76
CA LYS A 1010 -7.04 15.68 -31.90
C LYS A 1010 -5.73 15.62 -32.69
N PHE A 1011 -5.72 16.04 -33.95
CA PHE A 1011 -4.48 16.11 -34.73
C PHE A 1011 -3.55 17.19 -34.17
N ASP A 1012 -2.26 16.84 -34.11
CA ASP A 1012 -1.15 17.79 -33.93
C ASP A 1012 -0.76 18.41 -35.29
N LEU A 1013 0.12 19.41 -35.27
CA LEU A 1013 0.57 20.08 -36.50
C LEU A 1013 1.17 19.08 -37.50
N ARG A 1014 2.03 18.18 -37.01
CA ARG A 1014 2.71 17.16 -37.82
C ARG A 1014 1.72 16.22 -38.50
N THR A 1015 0.74 15.66 -37.78
CA THR A 1015 -0.26 14.76 -38.35
C THR A 1015 -1.15 15.49 -39.36
N THR A 1016 -1.47 16.76 -39.09
CA THR A 1016 -2.23 17.60 -40.04
C THR A 1016 -1.45 17.83 -41.33
N MET A 1017 -0.16 18.15 -41.23
CA MET A 1017 0.72 18.30 -42.40
C MET A 1017 0.89 16.99 -43.17
N LEU A 1018 1.07 15.87 -42.47
CA LEU A 1018 1.13 14.55 -43.08
C LEU A 1018 -0.14 14.26 -43.89
N TYR A 1019 -1.32 14.53 -43.32
CA TYR A 1019 -2.61 14.36 -44.00
C TYR A 1019 -2.71 15.20 -45.28
N ILE A 1020 -2.25 16.45 -45.24
CA ILE A 1020 -2.26 17.34 -46.41
C ILE A 1020 -1.32 16.82 -47.50
N CYS A 1021 -0.06 16.56 -47.15
CA CYS A 1021 0.95 16.09 -48.10
C CYS A 1021 0.54 14.75 -48.74
N GLU A 1022 -0.10 13.87 -47.97
CA GLU A 1022 -0.56 12.59 -48.48
C GLU A 1022 -1.76 12.72 -49.42
N LYS A 1023 -2.76 13.53 -49.04
CA LYS A 1023 -4.03 13.65 -49.79
C LYS A 1023 -3.93 14.54 -51.02
N HIS A 1024 -3.11 15.59 -50.95
CA HIS A 1024 -3.09 16.64 -51.99
C HIS A 1024 -1.84 16.62 -52.87
N PHE A 1025 -0.78 15.88 -52.52
CA PHE A 1025 0.51 15.98 -53.20
C PHE A 1025 1.16 14.64 -53.61
N ARG A 1026 0.56 13.47 -53.29
CA ARG A 1026 1.19 12.16 -53.54
C ARG A 1026 1.26 11.74 -55.01
N SER A 1027 0.28 12.15 -55.84
CA SER A 1027 0.28 11.86 -57.28
C SER A 1027 1.47 12.48 -58.01
N ASP A 1028 2.03 13.54 -57.43
CA ASP A 1028 2.93 14.45 -58.11
C ASP A 1028 4.42 14.10 -57.90
N SER A 1029 4.72 13.14 -57.01
CA SER A 1029 6.06 12.85 -56.49
C SER A 1029 6.51 11.40 -56.72
N ASN A 1030 6.20 10.80 -57.87
CA ASN A 1030 6.51 9.40 -58.21
C ASN A 1030 6.07 8.39 -57.13
N GLY A 1031 5.00 8.70 -56.38
CA GLY A 1031 4.46 7.84 -55.32
C GLY A 1031 5.13 7.97 -53.93
N ARG A 1032 6.10 8.88 -53.74
CA ARG A 1032 6.72 9.16 -52.42
C ARG A 1032 5.99 10.26 -51.68
N SER A 1033 5.82 10.15 -50.37
CA SER A 1033 5.26 11.24 -49.57
C SER A 1033 6.25 12.40 -49.45
N MET A 1034 5.83 13.63 -49.78
CA MET A 1034 6.69 14.82 -49.70
C MET A 1034 7.21 15.09 -48.27
N PHE A 1035 6.44 14.69 -47.26
CA PHE A 1035 6.72 15.01 -45.86
C PHE A 1035 7.60 13.94 -45.17
N THR A 1036 7.36 12.66 -45.46
CA THR A 1036 8.14 11.56 -44.86
C THR A 1036 9.19 10.99 -45.79
N GLY A 1037 9.20 11.32 -47.08
CA GLY A 1037 10.15 10.79 -48.07
C GLY A 1037 10.03 9.29 -48.36
N LEU A 1038 9.04 8.61 -47.77
CA LEU A 1038 8.82 7.17 -47.90
C LEU A 1038 7.94 6.86 -49.13
N HIS A 1039 8.17 5.72 -49.78
CA HIS A 1039 7.19 5.12 -50.71
C HIS A 1039 5.98 4.53 -49.97
N ALA A 1040 6.08 4.33 -48.64
CA ALA A 1040 4.98 3.84 -47.81
C ALA A 1040 3.70 4.68 -47.97
N VAL A 1041 2.54 4.03 -48.05
CA VAL A 1041 1.23 4.71 -48.13
C VAL A 1041 0.74 5.04 -46.72
N ASN A 1042 0.40 6.31 -46.45
CA ASN A 1042 -0.21 6.73 -45.19
C ASN A 1042 -1.74 6.70 -45.28
N HIS A 1043 -2.37 5.92 -44.42
CA HIS A 1043 -3.80 5.75 -44.27
C HIS A 1043 -4.29 6.46 -43.01
N PHE A 1044 -5.40 7.17 -43.09
CA PHE A 1044 -5.99 7.88 -41.95
C PHE A 1044 -7.29 7.21 -41.53
N GLY A 1045 -7.24 6.45 -40.43
CA GLY A 1045 -8.33 5.60 -39.97
C GLY A 1045 -7.83 4.24 -39.50
N ARG A 1046 -8.77 3.38 -39.07
CA ARG A 1046 -8.43 2.02 -38.64
C ARG A 1046 -8.22 1.12 -39.86
N PRO A 1047 -7.23 0.20 -39.85
CA PRO A 1047 -7.01 -0.73 -40.95
C PRO A 1047 -8.19 -1.69 -41.11
N ASN A 1048 -8.72 -1.79 -42.32
CA ASN A 1048 -9.65 -2.82 -42.75
C ASN A 1048 -8.85 -4.08 -43.15
N PHE A 1049 -8.54 -4.92 -42.16
CA PHE A 1049 -7.75 -6.13 -42.40
C PHE A 1049 -8.43 -7.11 -43.36
N GLU A 1050 -9.76 -7.17 -43.42
CA GLU A 1050 -10.47 -8.05 -44.36
C GLU A 1050 -10.25 -7.64 -45.82
N ALA A 1051 -10.34 -6.33 -46.10
CA ALA A 1051 -10.05 -5.78 -47.42
C ALA A 1051 -8.56 -5.98 -47.78
N LEU A 1052 -7.66 -5.74 -46.82
CA LEU A 1052 -6.22 -5.89 -47.01
C LEU A 1052 -5.84 -7.35 -47.32
N PHE A 1053 -6.37 -8.32 -46.58
CA PHE A 1053 -6.09 -9.74 -46.80
C PHE A 1053 -6.66 -10.25 -48.13
N LYS A 1054 -7.85 -9.79 -48.53
CA LYS A 1054 -8.40 -10.07 -49.86
C LYS A 1054 -7.52 -9.48 -50.97
N PHE A 1055 -6.98 -8.28 -50.78
CA PHE A 1055 -6.06 -7.67 -51.72
C PHE A 1055 -4.77 -8.49 -51.86
N VAL A 1056 -4.15 -8.89 -50.75
CA VAL A 1056 -2.93 -9.71 -50.76
C VAL A 1056 -3.18 -11.08 -51.42
N GLN A 1057 -4.30 -11.75 -51.11
CA GLN A 1057 -4.71 -13.01 -51.78
C GLN A 1057 -4.87 -12.85 -53.29
N ASN A 1058 -5.43 -11.72 -53.74
CA ASN A 1058 -5.62 -11.46 -55.16
C ASN A 1058 -4.31 -11.12 -55.88
N LYS A 1059 -3.39 -10.42 -55.22
CA LYS A 1059 -2.06 -10.05 -55.75
C LYS A 1059 -1.15 -11.27 -55.86
N HIS A 1060 -1.22 -12.19 -54.91
CA HIS A 1060 -0.34 -13.36 -54.80
C HIS A 1060 -1.07 -14.70 -54.93
N ARG A 1061 -1.80 -14.90 -56.03
CA ARG A 1061 -2.59 -16.14 -56.26
C ARG A 1061 -1.76 -17.43 -56.35
N ASN A 1062 -0.47 -17.32 -56.62
CA ASN A 1062 0.43 -18.46 -56.82
C ASN A 1062 1.07 -18.97 -55.53
N ILE A 1063 0.88 -18.26 -54.41
CA ILE A 1063 1.44 -18.61 -53.10
C ILE A 1063 0.43 -19.49 -52.35
N ARG A 1064 0.89 -20.57 -51.71
CA ARG A 1064 0.02 -21.48 -50.95
C ARG A 1064 -0.30 -20.95 -49.56
N GLU A 1065 0.71 -20.41 -48.87
CA GLU A 1065 0.60 -19.96 -47.48
C GLU A 1065 1.23 -18.58 -47.29
N ILE A 1066 0.58 -17.74 -46.47
CA ILE A 1066 1.06 -16.41 -46.11
C ILE A 1066 1.11 -16.30 -44.58
N GLY A 1067 2.28 -16.01 -44.04
CA GLY A 1067 2.47 -15.79 -42.61
C GLY A 1067 2.17 -14.34 -42.22
N ILE A 1068 1.32 -14.16 -41.21
CA ILE A 1068 1.02 -12.85 -40.60
C ILE A 1068 1.57 -12.86 -39.18
N PHE A 1069 2.50 -11.95 -38.92
CA PHE A 1069 3.10 -11.75 -37.60
C PHE A 1069 2.64 -10.40 -37.06
N SER A 1070 1.91 -10.42 -35.93
CA SER A 1070 1.37 -9.20 -35.33
C SER A 1070 1.97 -8.95 -33.97
N CYS A 1071 2.50 -7.75 -33.73
CA CYS A 1071 3.00 -7.29 -32.44
C CYS A 1071 2.28 -5.99 -32.06
N GLY A 1072 1.37 -6.05 -31.08
CA GLY A 1072 0.54 -4.91 -30.71
C GLY A 1072 -0.56 -5.27 -29.70
N PRO A 1073 -1.51 -4.35 -29.44
CA PRO A 1073 -2.62 -4.55 -28.52
C PRO A 1073 -3.46 -5.79 -28.86
N ASN A 1074 -3.92 -6.51 -27.83
CA ASN A 1074 -4.74 -7.72 -27.98
C ASN A 1074 -6.03 -7.51 -28.80
N SER A 1075 -6.63 -6.31 -28.74
CA SER A 1075 -7.81 -5.95 -29.53
C SER A 1075 -7.53 -6.02 -31.03
N ILE A 1076 -6.40 -5.46 -31.49
CA ILE A 1076 -5.96 -5.50 -32.88
C ILE A 1076 -5.61 -6.93 -33.31
N ASN A 1077 -4.90 -7.70 -32.45
CA ASN A 1077 -4.55 -9.08 -32.80
C ASN A 1077 -5.77 -9.99 -32.96
N LYS A 1078 -6.82 -9.78 -32.14
CA LYS A 1078 -8.10 -10.49 -32.31
C LYS A 1078 -8.79 -10.13 -33.61
N GLU A 1079 -8.74 -8.86 -34.01
CA GLU A 1079 -9.30 -8.38 -35.26
C GLU A 1079 -8.56 -8.96 -36.46
N ILE A 1080 -7.23 -8.97 -36.44
CA ILE A 1080 -6.38 -9.66 -37.42
C ILE A 1080 -6.73 -11.14 -37.46
N GLY A 1081 -6.76 -11.83 -36.32
CA GLY A 1081 -7.09 -13.26 -36.27
C GLY A 1081 -8.51 -13.57 -36.77
N ARG A 1082 -9.47 -12.66 -36.55
CA ARG A 1082 -10.83 -12.76 -37.10
C ARG A 1082 -10.80 -12.61 -38.62
N ALA A 1083 -10.14 -11.57 -39.14
CA ALA A 1083 -10.00 -11.32 -40.57
C ALA A 1083 -9.25 -12.46 -41.27
N CYS A 1084 -8.22 -13.06 -40.65
CA CYS A 1084 -7.53 -14.25 -41.15
C CYS A 1084 -8.48 -15.45 -41.27
N ARG A 1085 -9.30 -15.72 -40.23
CA ARG A 1085 -10.30 -16.80 -40.28
C ARG A 1085 -11.31 -16.58 -41.40
N GLU A 1086 -11.73 -15.35 -41.62
CA GLU A 1086 -12.67 -15.03 -42.70
C GLU A 1086 -12.04 -15.14 -44.08
N ALA A 1087 -10.81 -14.66 -44.27
CA ALA A 1087 -10.07 -14.81 -45.52
C ALA A 1087 -9.77 -16.29 -45.85
N ASN A 1088 -9.55 -17.13 -44.83
CA ASN A 1088 -9.32 -18.57 -44.99
C ASN A 1088 -10.57 -19.39 -45.35
N LYS A 1089 -11.78 -18.82 -45.28
CA LYS A 1089 -13.00 -19.52 -45.74
C LYS A 1089 -13.02 -19.67 -47.28
N ILE A 1090 -12.26 -18.85 -48.00
CA ILE A 1090 -12.18 -18.88 -49.47
C ILE A 1090 -11.26 -20.02 -49.90
N ARG A 1091 -11.82 -21.15 -50.36
CA ARG A 1091 -11.08 -22.38 -50.70
C ARG A 1091 -10.13 -22.26 -51.92
N SER A 1092 -10.27 -21.22 -52.75
CA SER A 1092 -9.51 -21.05 -53.99
C SER A 1092 -8.38 -20.01 -53.89
N ALA A 1093 -7.98 -19.62 -52.67
CA ALA A 1093 -6.98 -18.59 -52.40
C ALA A 1093 -5.92 -19.07 -51.39
N ALA A 1094 -4.82 -18.33 -51.27
CA ALA A 1094 -3.75 -18.61 -50.31
C ALA A 1094 -4.28 -18.60 -48.86
N SER A 1095 -3.84 -19.55 -48.03
CA SER A 1095 -4.22 -19.60 -46.61
C SER A 1095 -3.30 -18.73 -45.75
N PHE A 1096 -3.90 -17.98 -44.83
CA PHE A 1096 -3.21 -17.15 -43.85
C PHE A 1096 -2.96 -17.90 -42.54
N TYR A 1097 -1.71 -17.90 -42.09
CA TYR A 1097 -1.34 -18.34 -40.75
C TYR A 1097 -1.01 -17.12 -39.90
N HIS A 1098 -1.72 -16.94 -38.78
CA HIS A 1098 -1.53 -15.80 -37.89
C HIS A 1098 -0.75 -16.22 -36.64
N ARG A 1099 0.36 -15.52 -36.38
CA ARG A 1099 1.15 -15.67 -35.16
C ARG A 1099 1.21 -14.33 -34.42
N PHE A 1100 0.86 -14.38 -33.15
CA PHE A 1100 1.06 -13.25 -32.25
C PHE A 1100 2.51 -13.26 -31.75
N GLU A 1101 3.26 -12.21 -32.09
CA GLU A 1101 4.66 -12.03 -31.70
C GLU A 1101 4.78 -10.91 -30.69
N THR A 1102 5.70 -11.04 -29.74
CA THR A 1102 6.05 -9.93 -28.84
C THR A 1102 7.54 -9.89 -28.64
N PHE A 1103 8.15 -9.04 -29.46
CA PHE A 1103 9.56 -8.71 -29.40
C PHE A 1103 9.92 -7.95 -28.11
#